data_AF-A0A1Y5U3T3-F1
#
_entry.id   AF-A0A1Y5U3T3-F1
#
_cell.length_a   1.000
_cell.length_b   1.000
_cell.length_c   1.000
_cell.angle_alpha   90.00
_cell.angle_beta   90.00
_cell.angle_gamma   90.00
#
_symmetry.space_group_name_H-M   'P 1'
#
loop_
_entity.id
_entity.type
_entity.pdbx_description
1 polymer ?
#
loop_
_entity_poly.entity_id
_entity_poly.type
_entity_poly.pdbx_seq_one_letter_code
_entity_poly.pdbx_strand_id
1 'polypeptide(L)'
;MKPAVSSAAALGLALAFGAAALPDAPARAADANALAAVRAHDGILVAQADPRVTLALRDLKSLAEKVKALKPGDKSTGQAYMGQLGRIGQKLKAAKVKTGPEYAEAVTLYNALNQDIVAIANAPAGGAKPATQADNLPASGGSAPATTAPSQTTTAPSTAEPATSAAAAEMSSLEKTRLSRVKRKTDGLRSRLESYKSVDLQNPANAEKTRGDIQIVRDELAALGRDDHPDVVAEAARLDELETFLDSRVEAAAADLTPEEKQKVEATADKVYKALKGTETENIGLLQPPERQETYRGYLATLRGELDGLPKQDHPAVLEIRANLDKADRTLAARIAQADQLTEKYGLILARYVAIQEKYKSDNFPARLADPLEKEQVRAWGESVTQWYAEQEKDSAWLQSIQPLGIIDKQKMSSALFWIGSNTRRTLDEMMNEATQLVNGKVGIAMDRATFVETTDASDPHQVANRLLGEGKFEETVNGLNEGLEYVAIAAAFDEATGGSDHDRVAEKARVEAALVRLDELTEIALTEMRVPKVRSTDGELRAAAEEALKREVEGGIEWARMEITYDLNRREKLNTSFSRSSISTVTGTTYHYLWDEFGVTTVEKVGDKYFMHYNKLAFYHKGDDRTRLNKWILVDRFRTSQILEENIDK
;
A
#
# COMPACT_ATOMS: atom_id res chain seq x y z
N MET A 1 58.17 25.33 -18.01
CA MET A 1 58.86 24.21 -18.68
C MET A 1 58.32 22.90 -18.11
N LYS A 2 57.97 21.92 -18.94
CA LYS A 2 57.73 20.52 -18.50
C LYS A 2 59.08 19.78 -18.42
N PRO A 3 59.15 18.65 -17.72
CA PRO A 3 59.32 17.41 -18.48
C PRO A 3 58.34 16.30 -18.07
N ALA A 4 58.19 15.30 -18.95
CA ALA A 4 57.43 14.08 -18.70
C ALA A 4 58.14 12.89 -19.36
N VAL A 5 58.46 11.85 -18.58
CA VAL A 5 58.94 10.50 -18.95
C VAL A 5 58.70 9.63 -17.70
N SER A 6 58.40 8.34 -17.68
CA SER A 6 57.70 7.35 -18.51
C SER A 6 57.94 5.99 -17.81
N SER A 7 56.96 5.10 -17.81
CA SER A 7 57.07 3.62 -17.66
C SER A 7 57.73 2.95 -16.43
N ALA A 8 56.84 2.29 -15.66
CA ALA A 8 56.68 0.81 -15.63
C ALA A 8 57.34 -0.09 -14.56
N ALA A 9 56.58 -1.15 -14.25
CA ALA A 9 56.89 -2.41 -13.56
C ALA A 9 57.06 -2.42 -12.02
N ALA A 10 56.12 -3.09 -11.31
CA ALA A 10 56.42 -4.10 -10.29
C ALA A 10 55.18 -4.90 -9.84
N LEU A 11 55.32 -6.23 -9.83
CA LEU A 11 54.66 -7.28 -9.02
C LEU A 11 53.16 -7.19 -8.67
N GLY A 12 52.41 -8.19 -9.14
CA GLY A 12 51.18 -8.63 -8.48
C GLY A 12 51.47 -9.54 -7.27
N LEU A 13 50.65 -9.45 -6.24
CA LEU A 13 50.70 -10.31 -5.05
C LEU A 13 49.34 -11.01 -4.90
N ALA A 14 49.33 -12.35 -5.02
CA ALA A 14 48.15 -13.15 -4.73
C ALA A 14 48.13 -13.50 -3.23
N LEU A 15 47.04 -13.18 -2.53
CA LEU A 15 46.80 -13.63 -1.17
C LEU A 15 45.66 -14.66 -1.15
N ALA A 16 45.98 -15.85 -0.62
CA ALA A 16 45.04 -16.95 -0.50
C ALA A 16 44.16 -16.77 0.75
N PHE A 17 42.86 -17.04 0.61
CA PHE A 17 41.93 -17.11 1.75
C PHE A 17 42.18 -18.38 2.56
N GLY A 18 42.70 -18.23 3.79
CA GLY A 18 42.71 -19.28 4.79
C GLY A 18 41.42 -19.27 5.60
N ALA A 19 40.71 -20.40 5.66
CA ALA A 19 39.51 -20.53 6.47
C ALA A 19 39.86 -20.66 7.97
N ALA A 20 39.22 -19.86 8.82
CA ALA A 20 39.26 -20.00 10.27
C ALA A 20 37.87 -20.39 10.79
N ALA A 21 37.81 -21.43 11.60
CA ALA A 21 36.57 -21.92 12.20
C ALA A 21 36.16 -21.08 13.41
N LEU A 22 34.85 -20.85 13.58
CA LEU A 22 34.25 -20.27 14.78
C LEU A 22 33.72 -21.39 15.70
N PRO A 23 33.80 -21.23 17.03
CA PRO A 23 33.28 -22.22 17.98
C PRO A 23 31.78 -22.03 18.26
N ASP A 24 31.09 -23.15 18.53
CA ASP A 24 29.70 -23.19 19.02
C ASP A 24 29.53 -22.52 20.40
N ALA A 25 28.40 -21.84 20.60
CA ALA A 25 27.89 -21.46 21.92
C ALA A 25 26.35 -21.45 21.97
N PRO A 26 25.69 -21.93 23.05
CA PRO A 26 24.25 -22.19 23.06
C PRO A 26 23.40 -21.05 23.65
N ALA A 27 22.50 -20.47 22.85
CA ALA A 27 21.61 -19.37 23.28
C ALA A 27 20.15 -19.54 22.80
N ARG A 28 19.53 -20.70 23.05
CA ARG A 28 18.13 -20.98 22.64
C ARG A 28 17.16 -21.40 23.75
N ALA A 29 17.58 -21.37 25.01
CA ALA A 29 16.74 -21.80 26.15
C ALA A 29 16.08 -20.65 26.94
N ALA A 30 16.55 -19.40 26.81
CA ALA A 30 16.07 -18.29 27.62
C ALA A 30 14.76 -17.64 27.10
N ASP A 31 14.58 -17.54 25.77
CA ASP A 31 13.43 -16.83 25.16
C ASP A 31 12.08 -17.52 25.36
N ALA A 32 12.06 -18.84 25.59
CA ALA A 32 10.81 -19.60 25.69
C ALA A 32 9.94 -19.19 26.89
N ASN A 33 10.55 -18.73 27.99
CA ASN A 33 9.81 -18.31 29.19
C ASN A 33 9.33 -16.85 29.13
N ALA A 34 10.03 -15.95 28.42
CA ALA A 34 9.59 -14.57 28.25
C ALA A 34 8.27 -14.50 27.44
N LEU A 35 8.15 -15.34 26.40
CA LEU A 35 6.95 -15.39 25.55
C LEU A 35 5.71 -15.97 26.26
N ALA A 36 5.90 -16.72 27.35
CA ALA A 36 4.82 -17.28 28.16
C ALA A 36 4.22 -16.25 29.14
N ALA A 37 5.05 -15.35 29.70
CA ALA A 37 4.62 -14.34 30.65
C ALA A 37 3.72 -13.26 30.03
N VAL A 38 4.00 -12.85 28.78
CA VAL A 38 3.20 -11.83 28.07
C VAL A 38 1.77 -12.32 27.77
N ARG A 39 1.58 -13.62 27.49
CA ARG A 39 0.26 -14.22 27.19
C ARG A 39 -0.70 -14.29 28.39
N ALA A 40 -0.22 -14.03 29.61
CA ALA A 40 -1.07 -14.00 30.80
C ALA A 40 -1.74 -12.64 31.05
N HIS A 41 -1.33 -11.57 30.35
CA HIS A 41 -1.80 -10.20 30.58
C HIS A 41 -2.85 -9.68 29.58
N ASP A 42 -3.24 -10.47 28.57
CA ASP A 42 -4.29 -10.15 27.59
C ASP A 42 -5.74 -10.32 28.13
N GLY A 43 -5.89 -10.68 29.41
CA GLY A 43 -7.17 -10.71 30.08
C GLY A 43 -7.72 -9.29 30.30
N ILE A 44 -8.74 -8.90 29.51
CA ILE A 44 -9.46 -7.61 29.57
C ILE A 44 -8.78 -6.47 28.79
N LEU A 45 -8.41 -6.71 27.53
CA LEU A 45 -8.51 -5.66 26.52
C LEU A 45 -9.96 -5.59 26.01
N VAL A 46 -10.67 -4.50 26.31
CA VAL A 46 -11.97 -4.20 25.69
C VAL A 46 -11.72 -4.05 24.19
N ALA A 47 -12.23 -4.99 23.40
CA ALA A 47 -12.01 -5.03 21.96
C ALA A 47 -12.48 -3.72 21.32
N GLN A 48 -11.53 -2.87 20.89
CA GLN A 48 -11.85 -1.61 20.24
C GLN A 48 -12.68 -1.87 18.98
N ALA A 49 -13.80 -1.16 18.88
CA ALA A 49 -14.69 -1.22 17.71
C ALA A 49 -13.90 -0.97 16.42
N ASP A 50 -14.08 -1.82 15.42
CA ASP A 50 -13.45 -1.65 14.11
C ASP A 50 -13.82 -0.26 13.54
N PRO A 51 -12.85 0.60 13.18
CA PRO A 51 -13.12 1.95 12.70
C PRO A 51 -14.09 2.02 11.52
N ARG A 52 -14.18 0.96 10.70
CA ARG A 52 -15.13 0.85 9.58
C ARG A 52 -16.56 0.65 10.06
N VAL A 53 -16.76 -0.03 11.19
CA VAL A 53 -18.06 -0.23 11.84
C VAL A 53 -18.53 1.07 12.47
N THR A 54 -17.65 1.78 13.18
CA THR A 54 -17.93 3.11 13.74
C THR A 54 -18.33 4.12 12.65
N LEU A 55 -17.59 4.14 11.53
CA LEU A 55 -17.94 4.98 10.36
C LEU A 55 -19.26 4.54 9.70
N ALA A 56 -19.51 3.24 9.57
CA ALA A 56 -20.76 2.73 9.02
C ALA A 56 -21.97 3.08 9.90
N LEU A 57 -21.88 2.97 11.22
CA LEU A 57 -22.92 3.37 12.16
C LEU A 57 -23.26 4.86 12.05
N ARG A 58 -22.25 5.72 11.98
CA ARG A 58 -22.45 7.17 11.81
C ARG A 58 -23.17 7.48 10.49
N ASP A 59 -22.72 6.87 9.39
CA ASP A 59 -23.30 7.09 8.08
C ASP A 59 -24.75 6.52 7.99
N LEU A 60 -25.03 5.38 8.64
CA LEU A 60 -26.36 4.80 8.78
C LEU A 60 -27.30 5.70 9.59
N LYS A 61 -26.85 6.23 10.73
CA LYS A 61 -27.63 7.18 11.55
C LYS A 61 -27.94 8.46 10.79
N SER A 62 -27.00 8.97 9.98
CA SER A 62 -27.27 10.11 9.07
C SER A 62 -28.26 9.76 7.95
N LEU A 63 -28.24 8.54 7.43
CA LEU A 63 -29.20 8.09 6.42
C LEU A 63 -30.60 7.92 7.01
N ALA A 64 -30.73 7.43 8.25
CA ALA A 64 -32.01 7.28 8.95
C ALA A 64 -32.79 8.60 9.03
N GLU A 65 -32.14 9.70 9.39
CA GLU A 65 -32.80 11.02 9.42
C GLU A 65 -33.26 11.50 8.05
N LYS A 66 -32.56 11.11 6.96
CA LYS A 66 -32.98 11.41 5.59
C LYS A 66 -34.17 10.56 5.15
N VAL A 67 -34.22 9.28 5.56
CA VAL A 67 -35.34 8.38 5.25
C VAL A 67 -36.64 8.87 5.90
N LYS A 68 -36.60 9.48 7.09
CA LYS A 68 -37.78 10.13 7.70
C LYS A 68 -38.37 11.27 6.85
N ALA A 69 -37.57 11.90 5.99
CA ALA A 69 -38.00 12.96 5.08
C ALA A 69 -38.41 12.46 3.69
N LEU A 70 -38.29 11.15 3.41
CA LEU A 70 -38.68 10.54 2.14
C LEU A 70 -40.20 10.55 1.99
N LYS A 71 -40.70 11.05 0.86
CA LYS A 71 -42.14 11.09 0.58
C LYS A 71 -42.63 9.74 0.02
N PRO A 72 -43.82 9.26 0.43
CA PRO A 72 -44.47 8.10 -0.19
C PRO A 72 -44.51 8.20 -1.72
N GLY A 73 -43.95 7.19 -2.39
CA GLY A 73 -43.89 7.12 -3.86
C GLY A 73 -42.73 7.84 -4.53
N ASP A 74 -41.82 8.52 -3.79
CA ASP A 74 -40.62 9.13 -4.36
C ASP A 74 -39.52 8.09 -4.66
N LYS A 75 -39.70 7.40 -5.79
CA LYS A 75 -38.78 6.36 -6.27
C LYS A 75 -37.38 6.87 -6.59
N SER A 76 -37.25 8.14 -7.02
CA SER A 76 -35.96 8.72 -7.40
C SER A 76 -35.08 8.92 -6.16
N THR A 77 -35.61 9.60 -5.15
CA THR A 77 -34.92 9.81 -3.87
C THR A 77 -34.69 8.48 -3.14
N GLY A 78 -35.66 7.56 -3.19
CA GLY A 78 -35.51 6.20 -2.66
C GLY A 78 -34.34 5.44 -3.30
N GLN A 79 -34.22 5.45 -4.63
CA GLN A 79 -33.11 4.79 -5.34
C GLN A 79 -31.75 5.44 -5.03
N ALA A 80 -31.70 6.77 -4.86
CA ALA A 80 -30.49 7.46 -4.42
C ALA A 80 -30.07 7.06 -2.98
N TYR A 81 -31.03 6.84 -2.09
CA TYR A 81 -30.78 6.35 -0.72
C TYR A 81 -30.36 4.87 -0.70
N MET A 82 -30.93 4.02 -1.55
CA MET A 82 -30.44 2.64 -1.76
C MET A 82 -28.98 2.62 -2.24
N GLY A 83 -28.58 3.54 -3.11
CA GLY A 83 -27.18 3.71 -3.53
C GLY A 83 -26.25 4.17 -2.39
N GLN A 84 -26.74 4.99 -1.45
CA GLN A 84 -25.99 5.33 -0.24
C GLN A 84 -25.87 4.12 0.69
N LEU A 85 -26.97 3.40 0.93
CA LEU A 85 -27.02 2.21 1.76
C LEU A 85 -26.06 1.11 1.24
N GLY A 86 -26.06 0.83 -0.07
CA GLY A 86 -25.14 -0.13 -0.69
C GLY A 86 -23.66 0.16 -0.41
N ARG A 87 -23.25 1.43 -0.41
CA ARG A 87 -21.87 1.83 -0.05
C ARG A 87 -21.57 1.63 1.44
N ILE A 88 -22.55 1.82 2.33
CA ILE A 88 -22.37 1.52 3.75
C ILE A 88 -22.29 0.00 3.98
N GLY A 89 -23.07 -0.79 3.26
CA GLY A 89 -23.00 -2.25 3.26
C GLY A 89 -21.63 -2.79 2.84
N GLN A 90 -20.95 -2.13 1.88
CA GLN A 90 -19.56 -2.44 1.54
C GLN A 90 -18.59 -2.19 2.71
N LYS A 91 -18.75 -1.10 3.47
CA LYS A 91 -17.94 -0.81 4.66
C LYS A 91 -18.11 -1.89 5.74
N LEU A 92 -19.35 -2.32 6.01
CA LEU A 92 -19.65 -3.41 6.95
C LEU A 92 -19.08 -4.76 6.48
N LYS A 93 -19.24 -5.11 5.20
CA LYS A 93 -18.64 -6.33 4.64
C LYS A 93 -17.11 -6.34 4.77
N ALA A 94 -16.48 -5.17 4.68
CA ALA A 94 -15.04 -4.97 4.78
C ALA A 94 -14.51 -4.71 6.22
N ALA A 95 -15.34 -4.78 7.25
CA ALA A 95 -14.88 -4.78 8.64
C ALA A 95 -14.08 -6.07 8.95
N LYS A 96 -13.01 -5.95 9.72
CA LYS A 96 -12.21 -7.08 10.24
C LYS A 96 -12.92 -7.75 11.42
N VAL A 97 -13.50 -6.96 12.33
CA VAL A 97 -14.25 -7.46 13.49
C VAL A 97 -15.76 -7.40 13.20
N LYS A 98 -16.42 -8.57 13.22
CA LYS A 98 -17.85 -8.74 12.87
C LYS A 98 -18.70 -9.32 14.01
N THR A 99 -18.12 -9.39 15.21
CA THR A 99 -18.69 -10.07 16.39
C THR A 99 -19.01 -9.11 17.55
N GLY A 100 -18.63 -7.83 17.44
CA GLY A 100 -18.88 -6.82 18.47
C GLY A 100 -20.33 -6.29 18.45
N PRO A 101 -20.81 -5.71 19.57
CA PRO A 101 -22.16 -5.16 19.68
C PRO A 101 -22.42 -4.04 18.67
N GLU A 102 -21.43 -3.20 18.34
CA GLU A 102 -21.58 -2.16 17.32
C GLU A 102 -21.84 -2.74 15.91
N TYR A 103 -21.27 -3.92 15.61
CA TYR A 103 -21.51 -4.59 14.33
C TYR A 103 -22.95 -5.12 14.25
N ALA A 104 -23.45 -5.69 15.36
CA ALA A 104 -24.83 -6.15 15.47
C ALA A 104 -25.83 -4.98 15.36
N GLU A 105 -25.55 -3.85 16.03
CA GLU A 105 -26.33 -2.61 15.87
C GLU A 105 -26.33 -2.15 14.40
N ALA A 106 -25.17 -2.11 13.75
CA ALA A 106 -25.02 -1.63 12.39
C ALA A 106 -25.76 -2.50 11.38
N VAL A 107 -25.69 -3.83 11.51
CA VAL A 107 -26.43 -4.77 10.64
C VAL A 107 -27.93 -4.66 10.87
N THR A 108 -28.37 -4.50 12.11
CA THR A 108 -29.79 -4.32 12.45
C THR A 108 -30.34 -3.04 11.81
N LEU A 109 -29.64 -1.91 11.98
CA LEU A 109 -30.08 -0.62 11.46
C LEU A 109 -29.95 -0.52 9.92
N TYR A 110 -28.98 -1.22 9.33
CA TYR A 110 -28.89 -1.40 7.87
C TYR A 110 -30.11 -2.13 7.31
N ASN A 111 -30.53 -3.24 7.93
CA ASN A 111 -31.66 -4.04 7.47
C ASN A 111 -33.00 -3.29 7.62
N ALA A 112 -33.18 -2.56 8.73
CA ALA A 112 -34.35 -1.71 8.94
C ALA A 112 -34.45 -0.63 7.86
N LEU A 113 -33.39 0.15 7.62
CA LEU A 113 -33.40 1.20 6.59
C LEU A 113 -33.63 0.64 5.18
N ASN A 114 -33.12 -0.56 4.88
CA ASN A 114 -33.39 -1.22 3.60
C ASN A 114 -34.89 -1.50 3.40
N GLN A 115 -35.59 -1.93 4.46
CA GLN A 115 -37.02 -2.17 4.43
C GLN A 115 -37.81 -0.85 4.35
N ASP A 116 -37.46 0.15 5.17
CA ASP A 116 -38.14 1.44 5.21
C ASP A 116 -38.04 2.19 3.86
N ILE A 117 -36.86 2.27 3.26
CA ILE A 117 -36.66 2.93 1.96
C ILE A 117 -37.52 2.24 0.88
N VAL A 118 -37.53 0.92 0.84
CA VAL A 118 -38.31 0.15 -0.15
C VAL A 118 -39.81 0.30 0.09
N ALA A 119 -40.27 0.33 1.34
CA ALA A 119 -41.68 0.51 1.70
C ALA A 119 -42.18 1.91 1.33
N ILE A 120 -41.45 2.97 1.73
CA ILE A 120 -41.85 4.35 1.47
C ILE A 120 -41.76 4.68 -0.02
N ALA A 121 -40.70 4.28 -0.73
CA ALA A 121 -40.54 4.56 -2.16
C ALA A 121 -41.59 3.85 -3.04
N ASN A 122 -42.15 2.72 -2.60
CA ASN A 122 -43.19 1.99 -3.32
C ASN A 122 -44.61 2.23 -2.79
N ALA A 123 -44.78 2.98 -1.69
CA ALA A 123 -46.10 3.37 -1.20
C ALA A 123 -46.85 4.20 -2.27
N PRO A 124 -48.18 4.03 -2.41
CA PRO A 124 -48.96 4.77 -3.40
C PRO A 124 -48.92 6.27 -3.08
N ALA A 125 -48.47 7.07 -4.06
CA ALA A 125 -48.48 8.52 -3.96
C ALA A 125 -49.95 9.01 -3.83
N GLY A 126 -50.28 9.60 -2.69
CA GLY A 126 -51.66 10.00 -2.38
C GLY A 126 -52.12 11.25 -3.15
N GLY A 127 -53.27 11.16 -3.81
CA GLY A 127 -53.97 12.28 -4.44
C GLY A 127 -53.74 12.40 -5.95
N ALA A 128 -54.80 12.23 -6.74
CA ALA A 128 -54.73 12.05 -8.20
C ALA A 128 -55.17 13.28 -9.02
N LYS A 129 -54.74 13.33 -10.30
CA LYS A 129 -55.67 13.56 -11.44
C LYS A 129 -55.09 12.95 -12.75
N PRO A 130 -55.90 12.36 -13.66
CA PRO A 130 -55.40 11.54 -14.78
C PRO A 130 -55.41 12.23 -16.17
N ALA A 131 -54.98 11.46 -17.18
CA ALA A 131 -54.86 11.77 -18.63
C ALA A 131 -53.61 12.60 -19.03
N THR A 132 -53.00 12.40 -20.20
CA THR A 132 -53.57 11.89 -21.47
C THR A 132 -52.58 11.01 -22.26
N GLN A 133 -53.14 10.11 -23.09
CA GLN A 133 -52.48 9.19 -24.01
C GLN A 133 -52.39 9.81 -25.43
N ALA A 134 -51.30 9.58 -26.17
CA ALA A 134 -51.20 9.93 -27.59
C ALA A 134 -50.16 9.05 -28.32
N ASP A 135 -50.47 8.65 -29.56
CA ASP A 135 -49.68 7.76 -30.41
C ASP A 135 -48.45 8.42 -31.05
N ASN A 136 -47.47 7.60 -31.49
CA ASN A 136 -47.13 7.47 -32.93
C ASN A 136 -45.96 6.49 -33.20
N LEU A 137 -46.21 5.57 -34.14
CA LEU A 137 -45.25 4.95 -35.08
C LEU A 137 -45.26 5.80 -36.38
N PRO A 138 -44.53 5.48 -37.48
CA PRO A 138 -43.53 4.43 -37.75
C PRO A 138 -42.12 5.08 -37.97
N ALA A 139 -41.09 4.56 -38.65
CA ALA A 139 -40.89 3.37 -39.49
C ALA A 139 -39.39 2.95 -39.51
N SER A 140 -39.06 1.87 -40.22
CA SER A 140 -37.69 1.55 -40.65
C SER A 140 -37.67 1.05 -42.10
N GLY A 141 -36.72 1.51 -42.91
CA GLY A 141 -36.45 0.99 -44.25
C GLY A 141 -34.94 1.01 -44.55
N GLY A 142 -34.49 0.15 -45.46
CA GLY A 142 -33.07 0.08 -45.86
C GLY A 142 -32.66 -1.30 -46.38
N SER A 143 -32.83 -1.53 -47.68
CA SER A 143 -32.49 -2.79 -48.36
C SER A 143 -30.99 -2.92 -48.67
N ALA A 144 -30.50 -4.14 -48.85
CA ALA A 144 -29.19 -4.45 -49.44
C ALA A 144 -29.33 -5.43 -50.64
N PRO A 145 -28.42 -5.42 -51.63
CA PRO A 145 -28.68 -6.03 -52.95
C PRO A 145 -28.05 -7.42 -53.18
N ALA A 146 -28.45 -8.03 -54.30
CA ALA A 146 -28.19 -9.42 -54.69
C ALA A 146 -26.77 -9.71 -55.23
N THR A 147 -26.46 -11.00 -55.37
CA THR A 147 -25.21 -11.54 -55.93
C THR A 147 -25.53 -12.53 -57.06
N THR A 148 -24.84 -12.43 -58.20
CA THR A 148 -24.99 -13.36 -59.34
C THR A 148 -23.67 -13.59 -60.08
N ALA A 149 -23.29 -14.86 -60.25
CA ALA A 149 -22.22 -15.38 -61.12
C ALA A 149 -22.31 -16.93 -61.14
N PRO A 150 -21.64 -17.68 -62.05
CA PRO A 150 -21.05 -17.32 -63.35
C PRO A 150 -21.49 -18.25 -64.52
N SER A 151 -20.75 -18.19 -65.63
CA SER A 151 -21.02 -18.80 -66.93
C SER A 151 -20.31 -20.14 -67.22
N GLN A 152 -20.96 -20.95 -68.08
CA GLN A 152 -20.41 -21.68 -69.27
C GLN A 152 -19.37 -22.83 -69.21
N THR A 153 -19.59 -23.75 -70.17
CA THR A 153 -18.64 -24.61 -70.94
C THR A 153 -17.89 -25.77 -70.28
N THR A 154 -18.09 -26.99 -70.82
CA THR A 154 -17.13 -27.76 -71.68
C THR A 154 -17.80 -29.09 -72.09
N THR A 155 -17.97 -29.37 -73.39
CA THR A 155 -17.10 -30.10 -74.34
C THR A 155 -17.34 -31.62 -74.37
N ALA A 156 -17.82 -32.12 -75.51
CA ALA A 156 -17.95 -33.55 -75.81
C ALA A 156 -16.69 -34.12 -76.48
N PRO A 157 -16.45 -35.45 -76.41
CA PRO A 157 -15.64 -36.17 -77.40
C PRO A 157 -16.49 -37.10 -78.28
N SER A 158 -16.01 -37.28 -79.51
CA SER A 158 -16.55 -38.18 -80.54
C SER A 158 -15.72 -39.46 -80.64
N THR A 159 -16.38 -40.62 -80.77
CA THR A 159 -15.95 -41.90 -81.37
C THR A 159 -17.04 -42.96 -81.13
N ALA A 160 -17.20 -44.04 -81.91
CA ALA A 160 -16.90 -44.33 -83.31
C ALA A 160 -17.76 -45.56 -83.74
N GLU A 161 -18.15 -45.66 -85.01
CA GLU A 161 -18.84 -46.86 -85.54
C GLU A 161 -17.95 -48.12 -85.51
N PRO A 162 -18.59 -49.28 -85.33
CA PRO A 162 -18.33 -50.36 -86.29
C PRO A 162 -19.62 -51.03 -86.81
N ALA A 163 -19.51 -51.59 -88.02
CA ALA A 163 -20.61 -52.24 -88.73
C ALA A 163 -20.94 -53.65 -88.21
N THR A 164 -22.17 -54.12 -88.42
CA THR A 164 -22.48 -55.16 -89.44
C THR A 164 -23.97 -55.50 -89.47
N SER A 165 -24.53 -55.57 -90.68
CA SER A 165 -25.92 -55.98 -90.90
C SER A 165 -26.04 -57.51 -90.96
N ALA A 166 -26.45 -58.12 -89.85
CA ALA A 166 -27.14 -59.40 -89.89
C ALA A 166 -28.65 -59.11 -90.04
N ALA A 167 -29.33 -59.83 -90.93
CA ALA A 167 -30.75 -59.59 -91.24
C ALA A 167 -31.66 -60.06 -90.09
N ALA A 168 -31.75 -59.24 -89.04
CA ALA A 168 -32.77 -59.37 -88.01
C ALA A 168 -34.15 -59.26 -88.68
N ALA A 169 -35.05 -60.20 -88.36
CA ALA A 169 -36.42 -60.18 -88.87
C ALA A 169 -37.06 -58.83 -88.54
N GLU A 170 -37.55 -58.11 -89.54
CA GLU A 170 -38.07 -56.76 -89.34
C GLU A 170 -39.14 -56.76 -88.25
N MET A 171 -38.88 -56.07 -87.13
CA MET A 171 -39.93 -55.80 -86.16
C MET A 171 -41.12 -55.15 -86.87
N SER A 172 -42.31 -55.71 -86.63
CA SER A 172 -43.57 -55.14 -87.07
C SER A 172 -43.71 -53.70 -86.57
N SER A 173 -44.54 -52.91 -87.23
CA SER A 173 -44.83 -51.53 -86.82
C SER A 173 -45.33 -51.45 -85.37
N LEU A 174 -46.02 -52.48 -84.88
CA LEU A 174 -46.48 -52.62 -83.51
C LEU A 174 -45.31 -52.89 -82.53
N GLU A 175 -44.40 -53.82 -82.84
CA GLU A 175 -43.19 -54.08 -82.04
C GLU A 175 -42.30 -52.83 -81.98
N LYS A 176 -42.05 -52.16 -83.11
CA LYS A 176 -41.30 -50.88 -83.17
C LYS A 176 -41.94 -49.80 -82.30
N THR A 177 -43.28 -49.71 -82.30
CA THR A 177 -44.02 -48.74 -81.47
C THR A 177 -43.91 -49.09 -79.98
N ARG A 178 -44.04 -50.37 -79.60
CA ARG A 178 -43.86 -50.84 -78.21
C ARG A 178 -42.44 -50.58 -77.71
N LEU A 179 -41.43 -50.94 -78.49
CA LEU A 179 -40.02 -50.66 -78.18
C LEU A 179 -39.78 -49.15 -78.01
N SER A 180 -40.29 -48.29 -78.90
CA SER A 180 -40.15 -46.84 -78.74
C SER A 180 -40.80 -46.28 -77.46
N ARG A 181 -41.84 -46.97 -76.94
CA ARG A 181 -42.45 -46.66 -75.65
C ARG A 181 -41.56 -47.09 -74.49
N VAL A 182 -40.95 -48.28 -74.58
CA VAL A 182 -39.95 -48.75 -73.61
C VAL A 182 -38.77 -47.77 -73.55
N LYS A 183 -38.15 -47.42 -74.69
CA LYS A 183 -37.05 -46.43 -74.74
C LYS A 183 -37.39 -45.12 -74.02
N ARG A 184 -38.58 -44.56 -74.28
CA ARG A 184 -39.08 -43.34 -73.60
C ARG A 184 -39.27 -43.53 -72.09
N LYS A 185 -39.67 -44.72 -71.63
CA LYS A 185 -39.78 -45.02 -70.20
C LYS A 185 -38.40 -45.10 -69.55
N THR A 186 -37.44 -45.79 -70.16
CA THR A 186 -36.05 -45.86 -69.68
C THR A 186 -35.43 -44.46 -69.56
N ASP A 187 -35.57 -43.63 -70.59
CA ASP A 187 -35.10 -42.23 -70.57
C ASP A 187 -35.77 -41.43 -69.44
N GLY A 188 -37.07 -41.65 -69.21
CA GLY A 188 -37.81 -41.04 -68.10
C GLY A 188 -37.36 -41.51 -66.71
N LEU A 189 -37.07 -42.80 -66.54
CA LEU A 189 -36.52 -43.34 -65.29
C LEU A 189 -35.11 -42.80 -65.02
N ARG A 190 -34.27 -42.72 -66.06
CA ARG A 190 -32.94 -42.10 -66.00
C ARG A 190 -33.01 -40.64 -65.59
N SER A 191 -33.80 -39.82 -66.27
CA SER A 191 -33.97 -38.40 -65.92
C SER A 191 -34.49 -38.22 -64.49
N ARG A 192 -35.40 -39.10 -64.03
CA ARG A 192 -35.88 -39.09 -62.64
C ARG A 192 -34.77 -39.43 -61.64
N LEU A 193 -33.95 -40.45 -61.91
CA LEU A 193 -32.84 -40.87 -61.05
C LEU A 193 -31.68 -39.86 -61.02
N GLU A 194 -31.44 -39.17 -62.14
CA GLU A 194 -30.53 -38.01 -62.21
C GLU A 194 -31.10 -36.81 -61.41
N SER A 195 -32.42 -36.61 -61.39
CA SER A 195 -33.08 -35.55 -60.62
C SER A 195 -33.13 -35.79 -59.09
N TYR A 196 -33.00 -37.04 -58.65
CA TYR A 196 -32.98 -37.37 -57.21
C TYR A 196 -31.76 -36.78 -56.50
N LYS A 197 -32.02 -36.15 -55.36
CA LYS A 197 -31.01 -35.75 -54.38
C LYS A 197 -30.62 -36.96 -53.52
N SER A 198 -29.50 -36.90 -52.81
CA SER A 198 -29.08 -38.00 -51.92
C SER A 198 -30.17 -38.37 -50.91
N VAL A 199 -30.83 -37.38 -50.32
CA VAL A 199 -31.99 -37.56 -49.42
C VAL A 199 -33.14 -38.37 -50.01
N ASP A 200 -33.40 -38.29 -51.33
CA ASP A 200 -34.48 -39.03 -51.96
C ASP A 200 -34.16 -40.53 -52.02
N LEU A 201 -32.88 -40.89 -52.17
CA LEU A 201 -32.37 -42.26 -52.24
C LEU A 201 -31.97 -42.86 -50.87
N GLN A 202 -31.85 -42.02 -49.82
CA GLN A 202 -31.70 -42.48 -48.43
C GLN A 202 -32.94 -43.21 -47.91
N ASN A 203 -34.12 -42.97 -48.49
CA ASN A 203 -35.32 -43.75 -48.18
C ASN A 203 -35.33 -45.04 -49.03
N PRO A 204 -35.19 -46.25 -48.44
CA PRO A 204 -35.14 -47.50 -49.19
C PRO A 204 -36.39 -47.72 -50.03
N ALA A 205 -37.56 -47.23 -49.62
CA ALA A 205 -38.80 -47.35 -50.39
C ALA A 205 -38.74 -46.61 -51.74
N ASN A 206 -37.97 -45.53 -51.87
CA ASN A 206 -37.79 -44.82 -53.14
C ASN A 206 -36.82 -45.56 -54.07
N ALA A 207 -35.77 -46.17 -53.51
CA ALA A 207 -34.86 -47.05 -54.23
C ALA A 207 -35.59 -48.32 -54.72
N GLU A 208 -36.31 -49.01 -53.84
CA GLU A 208 -37.15 -50.18 -54.16
C GLU A 208 -38.22 -49.85 -55.20
N LYS A 209 -38.92 -48.71 -55.07
CA LYS A 209 -39.88 -48.25 -56.08
C LYS A 209 -39.20 -48.02 -57.44
N THR A 210 -38.01 -47.45 -57.46
CA THR A 210 -37.27 -47.23 -58.72
C THR A 210 -36.76 -48.53 -59.32
N ARG A 211 -36.30 -49.48 -58.49
CA ARG A 211 -35.91 -50.83 -58.91
C ARG A 211 -37.12 -51.63 -59.44
N GLY A 212 -38.29 -51.47 -58.82
CA GLY A 212 -39.56 -52.01 -59.30
C GLY A 212 -40.04 -51.37 -60.61
N ASP A 213 -39.91 -50.05 -60.77
CA ASP A 213 -40.22 -49.37 -62.03
C ASP A 213 -39.27 -49.82 -63.17
N ILE A 214 -37.98 -50.04 -62.88
CA ILE A 214 -37.01 -50.64 -63.82
C ILE A 214 -37.47 -52.06 -64.22
N GLN A 215 -37.86 -52.89 -63.24
CA GLN A 215 -38.34 -54.25 -63.52
C GLN A 215 -39.61 -54.26 -64.38
N ILE A 216 -40.57 -53.35 -64.16
CA ILE A 216 -41.76 -53.22 -65.02
C ILE A 216 -41.37 -52.90 -66.47
N VAL A 217 -40.35 -52.06 -66.68
CA VAL A 217 -39.85 -51.73 -68.03
C VAL A 217 -39.09 -52.92 -68.65
N ARG A 218 -38.34 -53.68 -67.84
CA ARG A 218 -37.66 -54.93 -68.23
C ARG A 218 -38.68 -56.02 -68.63
N ASP A 219 -39.78 -56.16 -67.90
CA ASP A 219 -40.89 -57.08 -68.23
C ASP A 219 -41.62 -56.65 -69.53
N GLU A 220 -41.85 -55.34 -69.73
CA GLU A 220 -42.40 -54.82 -71.00
C GLU A 220 -41.48 -55.04 -72.20
N LEU A 221 -40.15 -55.01 -71.99
CA LEU A 221 -39.15 -55.28 -73.02
C LEU A 221 -39.11 -56.79 -73.36
N ALA A 222 -39.07 -57.66 -72.35
CA ALA A 222 -39.11 -59.12 -72.53
C ALA A 222 -40.42 -59.59 -73.20
N ALA A 223 -41.56 -58.92 -72.93
CA ALA A 223 -42.84 -59.17 -73.58
C ALA A 223 -42.88 -58.86 -75.09
N LEU A 224 -41.79 -58.35 -75.68
CA LEU A 224 -41.61 -58.30 -77.13
C LEU A 224 -41.24 -59.67 -77.72
N GLY A 225 -40.61 -60.56 -76.96
CA GLY A 225 -40.17 -61.89 -77.43
C GLY A 225 -39.10 -61.83 -78.53
N ARG A 226 -38.17 -60.86 -78.43
CA ARG A 226 -37.17 -60.50 -79.45
C ARG A 226 -35.78 -60.30 -78.84
N ASP A 227 -35.37 -61.25 -78.00
CA ASP A 227 -34.13 -61.20 -77.24
C ASP A 227 -32.87 -61.24 -78.14
N ASP A 228 -33.05 -61.55 -79.43
CA ASP A 228 -32.05 -61.54 -80.50
C ASP A 228 -31.95 -60.21 -81.26
N HIS A 229 -32.92 -59.30 -81.13
CA HIS A 229 -32.95 -58.06 -81.90
C HIS A 229 -32.00 -57.01 -81.30
N PRO A 230 -31.08 -56.41 -82.09
CA PRO A 230 -30.02 -55.55 -81.55
C PRO A 230 -30.54 -54.34 -80.74
N ASP A 231 -31.63 -53.70 -81.18
CA ASP A 231 -32.27 -52.62 -80.39
C ASP A 231 -32.86 -53.08 -79.05
N VAL A 232 -33.30 -54.34 -78.93
CA VAL A 232 -33.88 -54.88 -77.69
C VAL A 232 -32.75 -55.22 -76.72
N VAL A 233 -31.69 -55.84 -77.22
CA VAL A 233 -30.44 -56.09 -76.47
C VAL A 233 -29.81 -54.78 -75.97
N ALA A 234 -29.71 -53.76 -76.83
CA ALA A 234 -29.17 -52.47 -76.46
C ALA A 234 -30.01 -51.76 -75.39
N GLU A 235 -31.34 -51.90 -75.43
CA GLU A 235 -32.22 -51.29 -74.43
C GLU A 235 -32.21 -52.07 -73.10
N ALA A 236 -32.02 -53.39 -73.13
CA ALA A 236 -31.80 -54.20 -71.94
C ALA A 236 -30.52 -53.78 -71.21
N ALA A 237 -29.41 -53.61 -71.94
CA ALA A 237 -28.15 -53.13 -71.38
C ALA A 237 -28.29 -51.73 -70.73
N ARG A 238 -29.11 -50.83 -71.30
CA ARG A 238 -29.40 -49.51 -70.70
C ARG A 238 -30.20 -49.59 -69.40
N LEU A 239 -31.04 -50.63 -69.22
CA LEU A 239 -31.73 -50.89 -67.96
C LEU A 239 -30.77 -51.43 -66.89
N ASP A 240 -29.82 -52.27 -67.27
CA ASP A 240 -28.79 -52.80 -66.36
C ASP A 240 -27.77 -51.72 -65.94
N GLU A 241 -27.37 -50.82 -66.86
CA GLU A 241 -26.62 -49.60 -66.55
C GLU A 241 -27.39 -48.70 -65.55
N LEU A 242 -28.71 -48.58 -65.73
CA LEU A 242 -29.57 -47.76 -64.88
C LEU A 242 -29.74 -48.35 -63.47
N GLU A 243 -29.82 -49.68 -63.36
CA GLU A 243 -29.84 -50.38 -62.07
C GLU A 243 -28.48 -50.28 -61.35
N THR A 244 -27.37 -50.44 -62.09
CA THR A 244 -26.02 -50.21 -61.56
C THR A 244 -25.82 -48.76 -61.08
N PHE A 245 -26.34 -47.79 -61.83
CA PHE A 245 -26.31 -46.37 -61.45
C PHE A 245 -27.19 -46.10 -60.22
N LEU A 246 -28.37 -46.73 -60.12
CA LEU A 246 -29.22 -46.66 -58.93
C LEU A 246 -28.47 -47.18 -57.70
N ASP A 247 -27.86 -48.36 -57.79
CA ASP A 247 -27.14 -48.99 -56.69
C ASP A 247 -25.95 -48.13 -56.23
N SER A 248 -25.14 -47.62 -57.16
CA SER A 248 -24.06 -46.69 -56.85
C SER A 248 -24.55 -45.40 -56.19
N ARG A 249 -25.69 -44.84 -56.63
CA ARG A 249 -26.28 -43.66 -56.00
C ARG A 249 -26.92 -43.95 -54.64
N VAL A 250 -27.45 -45.15 -54.42
CA VAL A 250 -27.96 -45.62 -53.13
C VAL A 250 -26.81 -45.84 -52.14
N GLU A 251 -25.70 -46.42 -52.57
CA GLU A 251 -24.48 -46.57 -51.77
C GLU A 251 -23.92 -45.20 -51.36
N ALA A 252 -23.79 -44.27 -52.33
CA ALA A 252 -23.35 -42.90 -52.04
C ALA A 252 -24.33 -42.15 -51.11
N ALA A 253 -25.64 -42.34 -51.28
CA ALA A 253 -26.66 -41.76 -50.42
C ALA A 253 -26.65 -42.36 -49.00
N ALA A 254 -26.34 -43.66 -48.87
CA ALA A 254 -26.16 -44.35 -47.60
C ALA A 254 -24.87 -43.95 -46.88
N ALA A 255 -23.83 -43.51 -47.61
CA ALA A 255 -22.64 -42.89 -47.05
C ALA A 255 -22.86 -41.43 -46.61
N ASP A 256 -23.64 -40.64 -47.37
CA ASP A 256 -24.01 -39.25 -47.04
C ASP A 256 -24.90 -39.16 -45.78
N LEU A 257 -24.79 -38.08 -45.01
CA LEU A 257 -25.59 -37.87 -43.79
C LEU A 257 -27.08 -37.67 -44.13
N THR A 258 -27.98 -38.25 -43.33
CA THR A 258 -29.41 -37.91 -43.43
C THR A 258 -29.66 -36.48 -42.92
N PRO A 259 -30.79 -35.82 -43.25
CA PRO A 259 -31.04 -34.44 -42.83
C PRO A 259 -30.99 -34.22 -41.30
N GLU A 260 -31.47 -35.18 -40.51
CA GLU A 260 -31.40 -35.10 -39.04
C GLU A 260 -29.97 -35.26 -38.51
N GLU A 261 -29.20 -36.18 -39.11
CA GLU A 261 -27.79 -36.38 -38.75
C GLU A 261 -26.96 -35.16 -39.13
N LYS A 262 -27.20 -34.60 -40.32
CA LYS A 262 -26.58 -33.35 -40.77
C LYS A 262 -26.90 -32.19 -39.83
N GLN A 263 -28.15 -32.04 -39.39
CA GLN A 263 -28.52 -31.02 -38.42
C GLN A 263 -27.80 -31.21 -37.07
N LYS A 264 -27.64 -32.46 -36.59
CA LYS A 264 -26.85 -32.77 -35.38
C LYS A 264 -25.37 -32.45 -35.56
N VAL A 265 -24.79 -32.84 -36.69
CA VAL A 265 -23.39 -32.55 -37.06
C VAL A 265 -23.15 -31.03 -37.13
N GLU A 266 -24.01 -30.26 -37.80
CA GLU A 266 -23.93 -28.78 -37.87
C GLU A 266 -24.09 -28.12 -36.49
N ALA A 267 -25.02 -28.60 -35.66
CA ALA A 267 -25.20 -28.09 -34.30
C ALA A 267 -23.98 -28.36 -33.40
N THR A 268 -23.36 -29.56 -33.51
CA THR A 268 -22.13 -29.88 -32.79
C THR A 268 -20.94 -29.08 -33.33
N ALA A 269 -20.86 -28.86 -34.65
CA ALA A 269 -19.83 -28.01 -35.27
C ALA A 269 -19.88 -26.56 -34.74
N ASP A 270 -21.07 -25.96 -34.65
CA ASP A 270 -21.25 -24.61 -34.09
C ASP A 270 -20.84 -24.54 -32.60
N LYS A 271 -21.20 -25.56 -31.79
CA LYS A 271 -20.74 -25.65 -30.38
C LYS A 271 -19.21 -25.74 -30.28
N VAL A 272 -18.57 -26.58 -31.10
CA VAL A 272 -17.10 -26.77 -31.11
C VAL A 272 -16.41 -25.51 -31.63
N TYR A 273 -16.94 -24.85 -32.67
CA TYR A 273 -16.42 -23.58 -33.15
C TYR A 273 -16.50 -22.47 -32.08
N LYS A 274 -17.63 -22.38 -31.36
CA LYS A 274 -17.80 -21.48 -30.21
C LYS A 274 -16.83 -21.81 -29.07
N ALA A 275 -16.60 -23.10 -28.80
CA ALA A 275 -15.63 -23.55 -27.80
C ALA A 275 -14.21 -23.14 -28.18
N LEU A 276 -13.77 -23.43 -29.41
CA LEU A 276 -12.48 -23.04 -29.96
C LEU A 276 -12.27 -21.53 -29.85
N LYS A 277 -13.21 -20.73 -30.39
CA LYS A 277 -13.14 -19.27 -30.34
C LYS A 277 -13.15 -18.74 -28.89
N GLY A 278 -13.89 -19.38 -27.99
CA GLY A 278 -13.81 -19.13 -26.55
C GLY A 278 -12.39 -19.35 -26.01
N THR A 279 -11.81 -20.53 -26.25
CA THR A 279 -10.43 -20.83 -25.80
C THR A 279 -9.37 -19.90 -26.41
N GLU A 280 -9.56 -19.42 -27.64
CA GLU A 280 -8.65 -18.46 -28.31
C GLU A 280 -8.79 -17.03 -27.75
N THR A 281 -10.00 -16.59 -27.39
CA THR A 281 -10.30 -15.19 -27.02
C THR A 281 -10.40 -14.91 -25.52
N GLU A 282 -10.54 -15.94 -24.66
CA GLU A 282 -10.66 -15.77 -23.21
C GLU A 282 -9.48 -14.94 -22.64
N ASN A 283 -9.70 -14.15 -21.59
CA ASN A 283 -8.61 -13.46 -20.92
C ASN A 283 -7.76 -14.50 -20.14
N ILE A 284 -6.45 -14.55 -20.37
CA ILE A 284 -5.52 -15.50 -19.71
C ILE A 284 -5.60 -15.39 -18.18
N GLY A 285 -5.86 -14.20 -17.63
CA GLY A 285 -6.06 -14.01 -16.18
C GLY A 285 -7.28 -14.76 -15.62
N LEU A 286 -8.30 -15.04 -16.44
CA LEU A 286 -9.47 -15.84 -16.04
C LEU A 286 -9.19 -17.35 -16.03
N LEU A 287 -8.07 -17.80 -16.61
CA LEU A 287 -7.63 -19.20 -16.59
C LEU A 287 -6.69 -19.52 -15.41
N GLN A 288 -6.34 -18.53 -14.57
CA GLN A 288 -5.52 -18.76 -13.36
C GLN A 288 -6.22 -19.63 -12.29
N PRO A 289 -7.53 -19.47 -11.99
CA PRO A 289 -8.19 -20.32 -11.00
C PRO A 289 -8.40 -21.75 -11.53
N PRO A 290 -8.02 -22.80 -10.77
CA PRO A 290 -8.13 -24.19 -11.23
C PRO A 290 -9.57 -24.61 -11.53
N GLU A 291 -10.56 -24.07 -10.81
CA GLU A 291 -11.98 -24.37 -11.02
C GLU A 291 -12.46 -23.90 -12.41
N ARG A 292 -11.87 -22.82 -12.93
CA ARG A 292 -12.17 -22.32 -14.28
C ARG A 292 -11.50 -23.21 -15.34
N GLN A 293 -10.28 -23.69 -15.09
CA GLN A 293 -9.63 -24.67 -15.97
C GLN A 293 -10.43 -25.97 -16.04
N GLU A 294 -10.91 -26.48 -14.90
CA GLU A 294 -11.79 -27.65 -14.83
C GLU A 294 -13.12 -27.43 -15.55
N THR A 295 -13.72 -26.25 -15.41
CA THR A 295 -14.96 -25.88 -16.14
C THR A 295 -14.76 -25.99 -17.66
N TYR A 296 -13.66 -25.44 -18.21
CA TYR A 296 -13.39 -25.57 -19.66
C TYR A 296 -13.08 -27.01 -20.06
N ARG A 297 -12.29 -27.76 -19.27
CA ARG A 297 -12.00 -29.18 -19.55
C ARG A 297 -13.28 -30.03 -19.54
N GLY A 298 -14.18 -29.82 -18.58
CA GLY A 298 -15.47 -30.50 -18.51
C GLY A 298 -16.39 -30.15 -19.68
N TYR A 299 -16.38 -28.90 -20.15
CA TYR A 299 -17.14 -28.50 -21.35
C TYR A 299 -16.59 -29.17 -22.61
N LEU A 300 -15.27 -29.17 -22.82
CA LEU A 300 -14.64 -29.85 -23.98
C LEU A 300 -14.82 -31.38 -23.93
N ALA A 301 -14.78 -31.99 -22.73
CA ALA A 301 -15.12 -33.40 -22.54
C ALA A 301 -16.58 -33.71 -22.87
N THR A 302 -17.51 -32.81 -22.51
CA THR A 302 -18.94 -32.93 -22.90
C THR A 302 -19.09 -32.88 -24.42
N LEU A 303 -18.43 -31.94 -25.10
CA LEU A 303 -18.44 -31.87 -26.56
C LEU A 303 -17.80 -33.08 -27.24
N ARG A 304 -16.78 -33.70 -26.63
CA ARG A 304 -16.20 -34.96 -27.12
C ARG A 304 -17.21 -36.11 -27.00
N GLY A 305 -17.94 -36.20 -25.89
CA GLY A 305 -19.04 -37.16 -25.74
C GLY A 305 -20.20 -36.94 -26.72
N GLU A 306 -20.57 -35.68 -27.01
CA GLU A 306 -21.55 -35.37 -28.07
C GLU A 306 -21.05 -35.77 -29.46
N LEU A 307 -19.77 -35.54 -29.75
CA LEU A 307 -19.10 -35.89 -31.00
C LEU A 307 -19.00 -37.41 -31.21
N ASP A 308 -18.62 -38.17 -30.18
CA ASP A 308 -18.55 -39.63 -30.25
C ASP A 308 -19.96 -40.27 -30.38
N GLY A 309 -21.01 -39.55 -29.97
CA GLY A 309 -22.41 -39.91 -30.20
C GLY A 309 -22.96 -39.59 -31.61
N LEU A 310 -22.18 -38.94 -32.48
CA LEU A 310 -22.58 -38.69 -33.86
C LEU A 310 -22.45 -39.96 -34.72
N PRO A 311 -23.34 -40.15 -35.72
CA PRO A 311 -23.23 -41.25 -36.66
C PRO A 311 -22.16 -40.96 -37.73
N LYS A 312 -21.69 -42.02 -38.39
CA LYS A 312 -20.71 -41.97 -39.49
C LYS A 312 -19.44 -41.22 -39.08
N GLN A 313 -18.72 -41.74 -38.08
CA GLN A 313 -17.51 -41.13 -37.52
C GLN A 313 -16.42 -40.83 -38.55
N ASP A 314 -16.35 -41.60 -39.63
CA ASP A 314 -15.42 -41.40 -40.75
C ASP A 314 -15.88 -40.35 -41.78
N HIS A 315 -17.09 -39.78 -41.63
CA HIS A 315 -17.60 -38.76 -42.53
C HIS A 315 -16.75 -37.47 -42.42
N PRO A 316 -16.34 -36.83 -43.54
CA PRO A 316 -15.40 -35.70 -43.51
C PRO A 316 -15.77 -34.56 -42.55
N ALA A 317 -17.07 -34.23 -42.45
CA ALA A 317 -17.54 -33.20 -41.52
C ALA A 317 -17.36 -33.60 -40.03
N VAL A 318 -17.50 -34.87 -39.68
CA VAL A 318 -17.31 -35.35 -38.29
C VAL A 318 -15.81 -35.35 -37.94
N LEU A 319 -14.96 -35.71 -38.90
CA LEU A 319 -13.49 -35.60 -38.78
C LEU A 319 -13.03 -34.15 -38.63
N GLU A 320 -13.65 -33.19 -39.34
CA GLU A 320 -13.35 -31.76 -39.19
C GLU A 320 -13.75 -31.23 -37.80
N ILE A 321 -14.91 -31.64 -37.27
CA ILE A 321 -15.33 -31.29 -35.91
C ILE A 321 -14.32 -31.86 -34.88
N ARG A 322 -13.90 -33.13 -35.07
CA ARG A 322 -12.88 -33.78 -34.22
C ARG A 322 -11.56 -33.00 -34.23
N ALA A 323 -11.04 -32.64 -35.40
CA ALA A 323 -9.82 -31.86 -35.55
C ALA A 323 -9.92 -30.46 -34.90
N ASN A 324 -11.07 -29.80 -35.00
CA ASN A 324 -11.33 -28.51 -34.35
C ASN A 324 -11.43 -28.62 -32.82
N LEU A 325 -12.00 -29.71 -32.30
CA LEU A 325 -12.04 -29.99 -30.86
C LEU A 325 -10.64 -30.28 -30.30
N ASP A 326 -9.83 -31.09 -31.00
CA ASP A 326 -8.44 -31.35 -30.65
C ASP A 326 -7.54 -30.11 -30.80
N LYS A 327 -7.94 -29.13 -31.64
CA LYS A 327 -7.32 -27.79 -31.66
C LYS A 327 -7.71 -27.00 -30.41
N ALA A 328 -8.98 -26.99 -30.01
CA ALA A 328 -9.45 -26.29 -28.82
C ALA A 328 -8.78 -26.80 -27.54
N ASP A 329 -8.64 -28.12 -27.37
CA ASP A 329 -7.89 -28.73 -26.25
C ASP A 329 -6.43 -28.26 -26.19
N ARG A 330 -5.72 -28.29 -27.34
CA ARG A 330 -4.32 -27.83 -27.41
C ARG A 330 -4.18 -26.33 -27.14
N THR A 331 -5.10 -25.51 -27.66
CA THR A 331 -5.15 -24.07 -27.37
C THR A 331 -5.38 -23.82 -25.88
N LEU A 332 -6.35 -24.51 -25.26
CA LEU A 332 -6.62 -24.39 -23.82
C LEU A 332 -5.39 -24.80 -22.99
N ALA A 333 -4.76 -25.94 -23.29
CA ALA A 333 -3.58 -26.40 -22.59
C ALA A 333 -2.40 -25.41 -22.68
N ALA A 334 -2.14 -24.86 -23.87
CA ALA A 334 -1.10 -23.85 -24.08
C ALA A 334 -1.40 -22.55 -23.29
N ARG A 335 -2.66 -22.12 -23.24
CA ARG A 335 -3.07 -20.90 -22.50
C ARG A 335 -3.13 -21.11 -20.99
N ILE A 336 -3.38 -22.33 -20.52
CA ILE A 336 -3.19 -22.71 -19.10
C ILE A 336 -1.71 -22.63 -18.74
N ALA A 337 -0.81 -23.26 -19.51
CA ALA A 337 0.63 -23.16 -19.27
C ALA A 337 1.15 -21.70 -19.30
N GLN A 338 0.58 -20.86 -20.17
CA GLN A 338 0.84 -19.42 -20.18
C GLN A 338 0.29 -18.72 -18.91
N ALA A 339 -0.91 -19.08 -18.46
CA ALA A 339 -1.49 -18.56 -17.21
C ALA A 339 -0.65 -18.97 -15.99
N ASP A 340 -0.09 -20.18 -15.96
CA ASP A 340 0.76 -20.68 -14.88
C ASP A 340 2.10 -19.92 -14.82
N GLN A 341 2.78 -19.75 -15.97
CA GLN A 341 3.99 -18.92 -16.08
C GLN A 341 3.76 -17.46 -15.66
N LEU A 342 2.60 -16.90 -16.02
CA LEU A 342 2.20 -15.58 -15.56
C LEU A 342 1.89 -15.58 -14.06
N THR A 343 1.30 -16.63 -13.51
CA THR A 343 1.01 -16.76 -12.07
C THR A 343 2.27 -16.81 -11.22
N GLU A 344 3.31 -17.53 -11.64
CA GLU A 344 4.61 -17.53 -10.98
C GLU A 344 5.24 -16.12 -10.99
N LYS A 345 5.36 -15.52 -12.18
CA LYS A 345 5.96 -14.18 -12.36
C LYS A 345 5.19 -13.08 -11.63
N TYR A 346 3.86 -13.09 -11.71
CA TYR A 346 2.99 -12.13 -11.04
C TYR A 346 2.89 -12.39 -9.54
N GLY A 347 2.97 -13.65 -9.10
CA GLY A 347 3.05 -14.02 -7.68
C GLY A 347 4.27 -13.41 -7.00
N LEU A 348 5.46 -13.48 -7.63
CA LEU A 348 6.67 -12.81 -7.15
C LEU A 348 6.52 -11.28 -7.11
N ILE A 349 5.88 -10.68 -8.12
CA ILE A 349 5.60 -9.23 -8.15
C ILE A 349 4.61 -8.83 -7.04
N LEU A 350 3.54 -9.58 -6.82
CA LEU A 350 2.57 -9.33 -5.75
C LEU A 350 3.19 -9.52 -4.36
N ALA A 351 4.01 -10.56 -4.18
CA ALA A 351 4.74 -10.79 -2.93
C ALA A 351 5.71 -9.65 -2.61
N ARG A 352 6.51 -9.20 -3.60
CA ARG A 352 7.40 -8.05 -3.42
C ARG A 352 6.63 -6.73 -3.19
N TYR A 353 5.52 -6.53 -3.88
CA TYR A 353 4.63 -5.38 -3.64
C TYR A 353 4.11 -5.37 -2.19
N VAL A 354 3.62 -6.51 -1.69
CA VAL A 354 3.18 -6.63 -0.28
C VAL A 354 4.33 -6.42 0.69
N ALA A 355 5.51 -6.98 0.43
CA ALA A 355 6.70 -6.76 1.28
C ALA A 355 7.11 -5.28 1.36
N ILE A 356 7.03 -4.55 0.25
CA ILE A 356 7.25 -3.11 0.21
C ILE A 356 6.15 -2.36 0.98
N GLN A 357 4.88 -2.72 0.82
CA GLN A 357 3.79 -2.11 1.61
C GLN A 357 3.92 -2.36 3.12
N GLU A 358 4.41 -3.54 3.50
CA GLU A 358 4.66 -3.89 4.90
C GLU A 358 5.82 -3.07 5.47
N LYS A 359 6.94 -2.99 4.73
CA LYS A 359 8.13 -2.23 5.08
C LYS A 359 7.82 -0.76 5.40
N TYR A 360 7.14 -0.03 4.51
CA TYR A 360 6.85 1.40 4.68
C TYR A 360 5.64 1.72 5.59
N LYS A 361 5.30 0.85 6.54
CA LYS A 361 4.39 1.19 7.65
C LYS A 361 5.08 2.13 8.65
N SER A 362 4.30 2.99 9.30
CA SER A 362 4.75 3.92 10.35
C SER A 362 5.62 3.27 11.42
N ASP A 363 5.24 2.06 11.83
CA ASP A 363 5.80 1.37 13.00
C ASP A 363 7.18 0.74 12.70
N ASN A 364 7.60 0.73 11.43
CA ASN A 364 8.89 0.22 10.98
C ASN A 364 9.93 1.32 10.73
N PHE A 365 9.56 2.60 10.76
CA PHE A 365 10.53 3.70 10.63
C PHE A 365 11.48 3.72 11.84
N PRO A 366 12.71 4.24 11.69
CA PRO A 366 13.59 4.47 12.83
C PRO A 366 12.88 5.31 13.91
N ALA A 367 13.09 4.97 15.18
CA ALA A 367 12.62 5.81 16.27
C ALA A 367 13.24 7.22 16.17
N ARG A 368 12.52 8.26 16.58
CA ARG A 368 13.07 9.63 16.60
C ARG A 368 14.18 9.73 17.65
N LEU A 369 15.24 10.50 17.37
CA LEU A 369 16.26 10.81 18.37
C LEU A 369 15.64 11.62 19.51
N ALA A 370 16.09 11.34 20.73
CA ALA A 370 15.66 11.98 21.96
C ALA A 370 16.82 11.97 22.97
N ASP A 371 16.78 12.87 23.94
CA ASP A 371 17.76 12.92 25.03
C ASP A 371 17.66 11.68 25.96
N PRO A 372 18.78 11.20 26.54
CA PRO A 372 20.15 11.64 26.30
C PRO A 372 20.68 11.19 24.93
N LEU A 373 21.55 12.00 24.32
CA LEU A 373 22.18 11.70 23.03
C LEU A 373 23.53 11.01 23.23
N GLU A 374 23.64 9.77 22.76
CA GLU A 374 24.91 9.04 22.70
C GLU A 374 25.49 9.07 21.28
N LYS A 375 26.82 9.23 21.17
CA LYS A 375 27.50 9.41 19.87
C LYS A 375 27.26 8.24 18.90
N GLU A 376 27.43 7.01 19.36
CA GLU A 376 27.23 5.80 18.56
C GLU A 376 25.76 5.59 18.19
N GLN A 377 24.82 5.97 19.06
CA GLN A 377 23.39 5.94 18.78
C GLN A 377 23.01 6.93 17.68
N VAL A 378 23.53 8.16 17.75
CA VAL A 378 23.27 9.22 16.76
C VAL A 378 23.88 8.85 15.39
N ARG A 379 25.09 8.26 15.36
CA ARG A 379 25.68 7.74 14.11
C ARG A 379 24.81 6.62 13.51
N ALA A 380 24.49 5.58 14.29
CA ALA A 380 23.68 4.46 13.81
C ALA A 380 22.28 4.88 13.34
N TRP A 381 21.69 5.89 13.98
CA TRP A 381 20.45 6.51 13.56
C TRP A 381 20.59 7.20 12.19
N GLY A 382 21.64 8.02 12.01
CA GLY A 382 21.91 8.71 10.75
C GLY A 382 22.14 7.74 9.59
N GLU A 383 22.95 6.71 9.81
CA GLU A 383 23.19 5.62 8.85
C GLU A 383 21.88 4.93 8.46
N SER A 384 21.02 4.63 9.44
CA SER A 384 19.72 4.01 9.20
C SER A 384 18.82 4.91 8.34
N VAL A 385 18.66 6.19 8.68
CA VAL A 385 17.82 7.12 7.91
C VAL A 385 18.36 7.31 6.48
N THR A 386 19.69 7.37 6.31
CA THR A 386 20.34 7.39 4.98
C THR A 386 20.05 6.11 4.18
N GLN A 387 20.10 4.94 4.81
CA GLN A 387 19.70 3.67 4.17
C GLN A 387 18.21 3.69 3.77
N TRP A 388 17.33 4.20 4.62
CA TRP A 388 15.89 4.32 4.32
C TRP A 388 15.62 5.19 3.08
N TYR A 389 16.36 6.29 2.87
CA TYR A 389 16.25 7.07 1.63
C TYR A 389 16.67 6.27 0.39
N ALA A 390 17.83 5.62 0.42
CA ALA A 390 18.34 4.85 -0.72
C ALA A 390 17.42 3.67 -1.09
N GLU A 391 16.83 3.03 -0.08
CA GLU A 391 15.86 1.96 -0.28
C GLU A 391 14.50 2.48 -0.76
N GLN A 392 14.06 3.64 -0.28
CA GLN A 392 12.81 4.28 -0.71
C GLN A 392 12.85 4.66 -2.19
N GLU A 393 13.99 5.18 -2.68
CA GLU A 393 14.21 5.46 -4.09
C GLU A 393 14.16 4.17 -4.93
N LYS A 394 14.91 3.14 -4.52
CA LYS A 394 14.97 1.83 -5.19
C LYS A 394 13.60 1.13 -5.28
N ASP A 395 12.83 1.14 -4.20
CA ASP A 395 11.51 0.50 -4.16
C ASP A 395 10.46 1.34 -4.93
N SER A 396 10.56 2.67 -4.92
CA SER A 396 9.74 3.56 -5.77
C SER A 396 10.01 3.35 -7.25
N ALA A 397 11.28 3.29 -7.66
CA ALA A 397 11.68 3.01 -9.05
C ALA A 397 11.21 1.62 -9.50
N TRP A 398 11.27 0.62 -8.62
CA TRP A 398 10.72 -0.70 -8.92
C TRP A 398 9.20 -0.67 -9.12
N LEU A 399 8.45 0.02 -8.25
CA LEU A 399 6.99 0.18 -8.41
C LEU A 399 6.62 0.88 -9.72
N GLN A 400 7.37 1.92 -10.11
CA GLN A 400 7.20 2.57 -11.42
C GLN A 400 7.47 1.60 -12.58
N SER A 401 8.49 0.75 -12.48
CA SER A 401 8.84 -0.20 -13.54
C SER A 401 7.75 -1.25 -13.80
N ILE A 402 6.97 -1.63 -12.78
CA ILE A 402 5.88 -2.61 -12.90
C ILE A 402 4.50 -1.99 -13.14
N GLN A 403 4.34 -0.67 -12.95
CA GLN A 403 3.06 0.03 -13.17
C GLN A 403 2.47 -0.20 -14.58
N PRO A 404 3.24 -0.18 -15.69
CA PRO A 404 2.71 -0.43 -17.03
C PRO A 404 2.19 -1.85 -17.25
N LEU A 405 2.56 -2.82 -16.39
CA LEU A 405 2.18 -4.22 -16.53
C LEU A 405 0.73 -4.49 -16.11
N GLY A 406 0.07 -3.56 -15.42
CA GLY A 406 -1.34 -3.68 -15.02
C GLY A 406 -1.68 -4.78 -14.00
N ILE A 407 -0.66 -5.45 -13.43
CA ILE A 407 -0.79 -6.58 -12.49
C ILE A 407 -1.47 -6.15 -11.18
N ILE A 408 -1.14 -4.95 -10.72
CA ILE A 408 -1.69 -4.34 -9.52
C ILE A 408 -2.71 -3.30 -9.97
N ASP A 409 -3.88 -3.32 -9.34
CA ASP A 409 -4.94 -2.32 -9.57
C ASP A 409 -4.37 -0.89 -9.59
N LYS A 410 -4.84 -0.09 -10.56
CA LYS A 410 -4.31 1.25 -10.82
C LYS A 410 -4.41 2.15 -9.58
N GLN A 411 -5.51 2.07 -8.83
CA GLN A 411 -5.69 2.88 -7.62
C GLN A 411 -4.75 2.41 -6.49
N LYS A 412 -4.57 1.09 -6.30
CA LYS A 412 -3.59 0.53 -5.36
C LYS A 412 -2.16 0.93 -5.71
N MET A 413 -1.77 0.83 -6.99
CA MET A 413 -0.45 1.23 -7.47
C MET A 413 -0.19 2.73 -7.28
N SER A 414 -1.13 3.59 -7.70
CA SER A 414 -1.02 5.04 -7.45
C SER A 414 -0.96 5.38 -5.96
N SER A 415 -1.69 4.65 -5.11
CA SER A 415 -1.63 4.83 -3.65
C SER A 415 -0.25 4.43 -3.10
N ALA A 416 0.30 3.29 -3.52
CA ALA A 416 1.63 2.84 -3.11
C ALA A 416 2.71 3.83 -3.55
N LEU A 417 2.69 4.27 -4.81
CA LEU A 417 3.61 5.28 -5.32
C LEU A 417 3.51 6.62 -4.57
N PHE A 418 2.32 7.06 -4.17
CA PHE A 418 2.16 8.26 -3.35
C PHE A 418 2.70 8.09 -1.92
N TRP A 419 2.36 6.98 -1.25
CA TRP A 419 2.79 6.73 0.13
C TRP A 419 4.30 6.49 0.25
N ILE A 420 4.87 5.72 -0.67
CA ILE A 420 6.30 5.36 -0.66
C ILE A 420 7.13 6.45 -1.33
N GLY A 421 6.63 7.07 -2.40
CA GLY A 421 7.30 8.18 -3.08
C GLY A 421 7.28 9.46 -2.26
N SER A 422 6.09 10.03 -2.03
CA SER A 422 5.95 11.38 -1.44
C SER A 422 5.84 11.38 0.08
N ASN A 423 4.99 10.52 0.66
CA ASN A 423 4.76 10.59 2.11
C ASN A 423 5.96 10.09 2.92
N THR A 424 6.53 8.94 2.54
CA THR A 424 7.73 8.39 3.20
C THR A 424 8.89 9.36 3.12
N ARG A 425 9.16 9.93 1.93
CA ARG A 425 10.20 10.95 1.74
C ARG A 425 9.99 12.12 2.71
N ARG A 426 8.78 12.69 2.75
CA ARG A 426 8.43 13.76 3.70
C ARG A 426 8.64 13.36 5.16
N THR A 427 8.28 12.15 5.57
CA THR A 427 8.49 11.67 6.95
C THR A 427 9.98 11.52 7.29
N LEU A 428 10.80 11.03 6.35
CA LEU A 428 12.25 10.99 6.53
C LEU A 428 12.87 12.41 6.57
N ASP A 429 12.40 13.33 5.72
CA ASP A 429 12.85 14.72 5.70
C ASP A 429 12.44 15.44 7.03
N GLU A 430 11.23 15.19 7.56
CA GLU A 430 10.77 15.67 8.86
C GLU A 430 11.65 15.13 10.00
N MET A 431 11.92 13.82 10.02
CA MET A 431 12.81 13.20 11.01
C MET A 431 14.24 13.74 10.95
N MET A 432 14.79 13.93 9.75
CA MET A 432 16.14 14.49 9.57
C MET A 432 16.21 15.93 10.08
N ASN A 433 15.23 16.77 9.74
CA ASN A 433 15.19 18.16 10.20
C ASN A 433 15.08 18.26 11.74
N GLU A 434 14.27 17.42 12.37
CA GLU A 434 14.15 17.38 13.84
C GLU A 434 15.46 16.94 14.51
N ALA A 435 16.14 15.91 13.97
CA ALA A 435 17.43 15.46 14.46
C ALA A 435 18.52 16.53 14.31
N THR A 436 18.61 17.18 13.14
CA THR A 436 19.52 18.30 12.90
C THR A 436 19.27 19.46 13.87
N GLN A 437 18.00 19.82 14.13
CA GLN A 437 17.64 20.87 15.09
C GLN A 437 18.02 20.48 16.53
N LEU A 438 17.79 19.24 16.93
CA LEU A 438 18.14 18.75 18.26
C LEU A 438 19.66 18.78 18.48
N VAL A 439 20.42 18.20 17.55
CA VAL A 439 21.89 18.11 17.62
C VAL A 439 22.54 19.50 17.54
N ASN A 440 22.16 20.33 16.55
CA ASN A 440 22.71 21.68 16.42
C ASN A 440 22.25 22.62 17.54
N GLY A 441 21.07 22.40 18.13
CA GLY A 441 20.59 23.17 19.29
C GLY A 441 21.49 23.00 20.51
N LYS A 442 21.97 21.78 20.78
CA LYS A 442 22.92 21.50 21.87
C LYS A 442 24.29 22.15 21.62
N VAL A 443 24.80 22.07 20.38
CA VAL A 443 26.03 22.77 19.97
C VAL A 443 25.87 24.29 20.08
N GLY A 444 24.71 24.84 19.71
CA GLY A 444 24.39 26.26 19.85
C GLY A 444 24.51 26.75 21.31
N ILE A 445 23.97 25.99 22.27
CA ILE A 445 24.12 26.28 23.71
C ILE A 445 25.59 26.30 24.14
N ALA A 446 26.42 25.41 23.60
CA ALA A 446 27.86 25.40 23.85
C ALA A 446 28.57 26.61 23.23
N MET A 447 28.18 27.03 22.02
CA MET A 447 28.70 28.23 21.35
C MET A 447 28.32 29.52 22.09
N ASP A 448 27.10 29.61 22.64
CA ASP A 448 26.66 30.74 23.45
C ASP A 448 27.45 30.82 24.76
N ARG A 449 27.71 29.68 25.42
CA ARG A 449 28.58 29.60 26.61
C ARG A 449 30.03 29.98 26.28
N ALA A 450 30.58 29.52 25.16
CA ALA A 450 31.91 29.93 24.72
C ALA A 450 31.99 31.45 24.48
N THR A 451 30.99 32.01 23.78
CA THR A 451 30.86 33.45 23.54
C THR A 451 30.73 34.25 24.85
N PHE A 452 30.02 33.74 25.85
CA PHE A 452 29.90 34.37 27.17
C PHE A 452 31.25 34.47 27.89
N VAL A 453 32.10 33.44 27.81
CA VAL A 453 33.46 33.47 28.38
C VAL A 453 34.36 34.40 27.57
N GLU A 454 34.40 34.26 26.25
CA GLU A 454 35.21 35.10 25.34
C GLU A 454 34.94 36.60 25.50
N THR A 455 33.67 36.98 25.70
CA THR A 455 33.23 38.38 25.87
C THR A 455 33.32 38.89 27.31
N THR A 456 33.94 38.14 28.23
CA THR A 456 34.19 38.59 29.60
C THR A 456 35.48 39.40 29.66
N ASP A 457 35.35 40.70 29.94
CA ASP A 457 36.50 41.60 30.11
C ASP A 457 37.24 41.28 31.41
N ALA A 458 38.47 40.78 31.28
CA ALA A 458 39.34 40.46 32.42
C ALA A 458 39.74 41.70 33.25
N SER A 459 39.66 42.90 32.65
CA SER A 459 40.01 44.16 33.30
C SER A 459 38.85 44.82 34.03
N ASP A 460 37.64 44.27 33.95
CA ASP A 460 36.46 44.69 34.70
C ASP A 460 36.19 43.70 35.85
N PRO A 461 36.62 44.01 37.10
CA PRO A 461 36.44 43.11 38.22
C PRO A 461 34.97 42.84 38.55
N HIS A 462 34.04 43.73 38.16
CA HIS A 462 32.62 43.50 38.37
C HIS A 462 32.05 42.50 37.36
N GLN A 463 32.49 42.53 36.09
CA GLN A 463 32.12 41.48 35.14
C GLN A 463 32.67 40.12 35.56
N VAL A 464 33.96 40.06 35.87
CA VAL A 464 34.63 38.82 36.30
C VAL A 464 33.96 38.25 37.57
N ALA A 465 33.73 39.10 38.59
CA ALA A 465 33.07 38.65 39.82
C ALA A 465 31.62 38.18 39.59
N ASN A 466 30.82 38.93 38.84
CA ASN A 466 29.41 38.59 38.62
C ASN A 466 29.21 37.37 37.70
N ARG A 467 30.11 37.16 36.73
CA ARG A 467 30.00 36.05 35.76
C ARG A 467 30.60 34.74 36.28
N LEU A 468 31.72 34.81 37.00
CA LEU A 468 32.52 33.63 37.37
C LEU A 468 32.52 33.35 38.88
N LEU A 469 32.56 34.40 39.71
CA LEU A 469 32.72 34.28 41.16
C LEU A 469 31.40 34.15 41.95
N GLY A 470 30.28 33.96 41.25
CA GLY A 470 29.03 33.53 41.87
C GLY A 470 29.11 32.08 42.35
N GLU A 471 28.38 31.74 43.41
CA GLU A 471 28.32 30.38 43.95
C GLU A 471 27.93 29.36 42.86
N GLY A 472 28.81 28.39 42.60
CA GLY A 472 28.64 27.34 41.59
C GLY A 472 28.76 27.79 40.13
N LYS A 473 29.01 29.08 39.84
CA LYS A 473 28.99 29.62 38.46
C LYS A 473 30.20 29.19 37.63
N PHE A 474 31.37 29.09 38.23
CA PHE A 474 32.54 28.52 37.57
C PHE A 474 32.29 27.07 37.18
N GLU A 475 31.84 26.23 38.13
CA GLU A 475 31.56 24.81 37.90
C GLU A 475 30.43 24.58 36.89
N GLU A 476 29.36 25.38 36.94
CA GLU A 476 28.27 25.36 35.94
C GLU A 476 28.76 25.71 34.53
N THR A 477 29.74 26.62 34.43
CA THR A 477 30.30 27.05 33.14
C THR A 477 31.28 26.00 32.60
N VAL A 478 32.19 25.48 33.44
CA VAL A 478 33.11 24.38 33.09
C VAL A 478 32.32 23.14 32.64
N ASN A 479 31.34 22.70 33.40
CA ASN A 479 30.55 21.51 33.07
C ASN A 479 29.79 21.70 31.75
N GLY A 480 29.13 22.84 31.53
CA GLY A 480 28.41 23.09 30.29
C GLY A 480 29.30 23.30 29.06
N LEU A 481 30.57 23.70 29.23
CA LEU A 481 31.56 23.69 28.13
C LEU A 481 32.07 22.27 27.85
N ASN A 482 32.30 21.45 28.87
CA ASN A 482 32.69 20.04 28.70
C ASN A 482 31.58 19.22 28.04
N GLU A 483 30.32 19.34 28.49
CA GLU A 483 29.14 18.80 27.79
C GLU A 483 29.10 19.33 26.34
N GLY A 484 29.46 20.59 26.13
CA GLY A 484 29.58 21.20 24.80
C GLY A 484 30.57 20.50 23.88
N LEU A 485 31.74 20.06 24.39
CA LEU A 485 32.70 19.27 23.62
C LEU A 485 32.13 17.90 23.21
N GLU A 486 31.36 17.26 24.10
CA GLU A 486 30.68 16.01 23.81
C GLU A 486 29.60 16.21 22.74
N TYR A 487 28.77 17.26 22.84
CA TYR A 487 27.76 17.59 21.84
C TYR A 487 28.36 17.94 20.47
N VAL A 488 29.51 18.62 20.40
CA VAL A 488 30.20 18.85 19.12
C VAL A 488 30.74 17.53 18.54
N ALA A 489 31.21 16.59 19.36
CA ALA A 489 31.64 15.27 18.91
C ALA A 489 30.48 14.36 18.47
N ILE A 490 29.31 14.49 19.09
CA ILE A 490 28.04 13.87 18.67
C ILE A 490 27.59 14.46 17.33
N ALA A 491 27.64 15.79 17.18
CA ALA A 491 27.27 16.47 15.95
C ALA A 491 28.18 16.11 14.77
N ALA A 492 29.49 15.98 14.98
CA ALA A 492 30.42 15.49 13.96
C ALA A 492 30.09 14.05 13.51
N ALA A 493 29.65 13.18 14.43
CA ALA A 493 29.25 11.80 14.09
C ALA A 493 27.88 11.74 13.38
N PHE A 494 26.98 12.67 13.68
CA PHE A 494 25.73 12.88 12.95
C PHE A 494 26.01 13.33 11.50
N ASP A 495 26.81 14.37 11.33
CA ASP A 495 27.16 14.92 10.02
C ASP A 495 27.87 13.86 9.15
N GLU A 496 28.79 13.08 9.73
CA GLU A 496 29.44 11.93 9.06
C GLU A 496 28.42 10.90 8.53
N ALA A 497 27.44 10.51 9.36
CA ALA A 497 26.42 9.51 9.04
C ALA A 497 25.36 9.97 8.02
N THR A 498 25.14 11.28 7.94
CA THR A 498 24.10 11.90 7.10
C THR A 498 24.63 12.48 5.79
N GLY A 499 25.95 12.41 5.56
CA GLY A 499 26.59 12.77 4.29
C GLY A 499 27.23 14.17 4.26
N GLY A 500 27.42 14.80 5.42
CA GLY A 500 28.08 16.09 5.59
C GLY A 500 27.17 17.17 6.17
N SER A 501 27.79 18.32 6.48
CA SER A 501 27.14 19.51 7.03
C SER A 501 27.93 20.75 6.62
N ASP A 502 27.26 21.91 6.56
CA ASP A 502 27.92 23.21 6.32
C ASP A 502 28.64 23.74 7.58
N HIS A 503 28.51 23.07 8.73
CA HIS A 503 29.17 23.43 9.99
C HIS A 503 30.63 22.95 10.06
N ASP A 504 31.55 23.85 10.41
CA ASP A 504 32.94 23.48 10.72
C ASP A 504 33.05 23.00 12.19
N ARG A 505 32.82 21.69 12.40
CA ARG A 505 32.92 21.05 13.72
C ARG A 505 34.32 21.11 14.33
N VAL A 506 35.37 21.27 13.52
CA VAL A 506 36.74 21.39 14.01
C VAL A 506 36.94 22.79 14.61
N ALA A 507 36.47 23.83 13.92
CA ALA A 507 36.48 25.19 14.45
C ALA A 507 35.55 25.37 15.66
N GLU A 508 34.33 24.81 15.62
CA GLU A 508 33.41 24.82 16.76
C GLU A 508 34.05 24.15 17.99
N LYS A 509 34.65 22.96 17.83
CA LYS A 509 35.35 22.29 18.92
C LYS A 509 36.51 23.13 19.46
N ALA A 510 37.39 23.61 18.59
CA ALA A 510 38.56 24.40 18.99
C ALA A 510 38.16 25.69 19.73
N ARG A 511 37.00 26.27 19.41
CA ARG A 511 36.43 27.43 20.11
C ARG A 511 35.98 27.10 21.53
N VAL A 512 35.32 25.95 21.76
CA VAL A 512 34.97 25.49 23.13
C VAL A 512 36.23 25.20 23.95
N GLU A 513 37.24 24.55 23.35
CA GLU A 513 38.53 24.30 24.01
C GLU A 513 39.24 25.62 24.38
N ALA A 514 39.25 26.62 23.49
CA ALA A 514 39.79 27.94 23.78
C ALA A 514 39.00 28.68 24.87
N ALA A 515 37.67 28.54 24.91
CA ALA A 515 36.83 29.11 25.97
C ALA A 515 37.12 28.47 27.35
N LEU A 516 37.39 27.16 27.41
CA LEU A 516 37.82 26.50 28.66
C LEU A 516 39.17 27.04 29.16
N VAL A 517 40.16 27.21 28.28
CA VAL A 517 41.45 27.84 28.65
C VAL A 517 41.24 29.27 29.14
N ARG A 518 40.42 30.05 28.42
CA ARG A 518 40.11 31.43 28.79
C ARG A 518 39.36 31.55 30.12
N LEU A 519 38.50 30.58 30.45
CA LEU A 519 37.79 30.51 31.71
C LEU A 519 38.74 30.31 32.90
N ASP A 520 39.79 29.51 32.72
CA ASP A 520 40.83 29.28 33.73
C ASP A 520 41.68 30.54 33.95
N GLU A 521 42.16 31.17 32.87
CA GLU A 521 42.86 32.48 32.92
C GLU A 521 42.04 33.55 33.66
N LEU A 522 40.76 33.69 33.29
CA LEU A 522 39.85 34.64 33.92
C LEU A 522 39.66 34.33 35.41
N THR A 523 39.66 33.05 35.80
CA THR A 523 39.50 32.62 37.19
C THR A 523 40.76 32.88 38.01
N GLU A 524 41.96 32.71 37.46
CA GLU A 524 43.20 33.12 38.12
C GLU A 524 43.23 34.63 38.37
N ILE A 525 42.88 35.44 37.37
CA ILE A 525 42.75 36.91 37.49
C ILE A 525 41.68 37.26 38.54
N ALA A 526 40.53 36.59 38.51
CA ALA A 526 39.44 36.79 39.45
C ALA A 526 39.87 36.53 40.92
N LEU A 527 40.52 35.40 41.16
CA LEU A 527 40.96 34.98 42.49
C LEU A 527 42.10 35.87 43.02
N THR A 528 43.01 36.31 42.13
CA THR A 528 44.12 37.21 42.49
C THR A 528 43.67 38.64 42.75
N GLU A 529 42.59 39.13 42.14
CA GLU A 529 41.99 40.45 42.41
C GLU A 529 40.89 40.44 43.49
N MET A 530 40.33 39.28 43.86
CA MET A 530 39.32 39.22 44.92
C MET A 530 39.87 39.69 46.27
N ARG A 531 39.24 40.69 46.88
CA ARG A 531 39.59 41.25 48.20
C ARG A 531 38.39 41.22 49.13
N VAL A 532 38.66 41.20 50.43
CA VAL A 532 37.64 41.51 51.45
C VAL A 532 37.20 42.97 51.25
N PRO A 533 35.89 43.27 51.18
CA PRO A 533 35.45 44.64 50.90
C PRO A 533 35.90 45.59 52.00
N LYS A 534 36.26 46.81 51.60
CA LYS A 534 36.77 47.82 52.53
C LYS A 534 35.78 48.08 53.67
N VAL A 535 36.32 48.05 54.89
CA VAL A 535 35.61 48.38 56.13
C VAL A 535 34.91 49.73 56.00
N ARG A 536 33.60 49.75 56.23
CA ARG A 536 32.79 50.97 56.29
C ARG A 536 32.61 51.51 57.71
N SER A 537 32.49 50.62 58.67
CA SER A 537 32.37 50.98 60.09
C SER A 537 33.30 50.14 60.95
N THR A 538 33.96 50.79 61.91
CA THR A 538 34.75 50.15 62.98
C THR A 538 34.01 50.18 64.32
N ASP A 539 32.69 50.34 64.29
CA ASP A 539 31.84 50.37 65.47
C ASP A 539 31.86 49.00 66.19
N GLY A 540 32.30 49.01 67.46
CA GLY A 540 32.39 47.82 68.29
C GLY A 540 31.04 47.22 68.67
N GLU A 541 29.98 48.04 68.79
CA GLU A 541 28.63 47.55 69.10
C GLU A 541 28.04 46.80 67.90
N LEU A 542 28.17 47.36 66.69
CA LEU A 542 27.77 46.67 65.46
C LEU A 542 28.59 45.40 65.21
N ARG A 543 29.88 45.41 65.53
CA ARG A 543 30.75 44.22 65.40
C ARG A 543 30.33 43.11 66.38
N ALA A 544 30.05 43.45 67.64
CA ALA A 544 29.58 42.51 68.64
C ALA A 544 28.17 41.97 68.29
N ALA A 545 27.28 42.83 67.82
CA ALA A 545 25.95 42.46 67.32
C ALA A 545 26.02 41.48 66.14
N ALA A 546 26.98 41.70 65.21
CA ALA A 546 27.21 40.78 64.10
C ALA A 546 27.73 39.42 64.58
N GLU A 547 28.69 39.41 65.50
CA GLU A 547 29.25 38.20 66.08
C GLU A 547 28.20 37.37 66.83
N GLU A 548 27.35 38.01 67.64
CA GLU A 548 26.25 37.32 68.35
C GLU A 548 25.22 36.77 67.36
N ALA A 549 24.78 37.57 66.38
CA ALA A 549 23.78 37.15 65.41
C ALA A 549 24.28 35.98 64.54
N LEU A 550 25.51 36.03 64.03
CA LEU A 550 26.06 34.96 63.19
C LEU A 550 26.27 33.66 63.96
N LYS A 551 26.81 33.71 65.19
CA LYS A 551 26.97 32.52 66.04
C LYS A 551 25.65 31.87 66.44
N ARG A 552 24.55 32.64 66.50
CA ARG A 552 23.22 32.13 66.87
C ARG A 552 22.42 31.61 65.67
N GLU A 553 22.53 32.27 64.52
CA GLU A 553 21.67 32.00 63.36
C GLU A 553 22.29 31.05 62.33
N VAL A 554 23.62 30.84 62.33
CA VAL A 554 24.26 29.88 61.40
C VAL A 554 24.57 28.55 62.10
N GLU A 555 23.99 27.49 61.54
CA GLU A 555 24.09 26.12 62.04
C GLU A 555 25.51 25.56 61.98
N GLY A 556 25.91 24.80 63.01
CA GLY A 556 27.26 24.21 63.14
C GLY A 556 28.28 25.11 63.87
N GLY A 557 28.04 26.43 63.93
CA GLY A 557 28.99 27.40 64.47
C GLY A 557 30.10 27.74 63.47
N ILE A 558 30.40 29.04 63.33
CA ILE A 558 31.40 29.55 62.39
C ILE A 558 32.63 30.04 63.15
N GLU A 559 33.81 29.65 62.67
CA GLU A 559 35.04 30.40 62.84
C GLU A 559 35.37 31.17 61.55
N TRP A 560 35.48 32.49 61.64
CA TRP A 560 35.87 33.36 60.53
C TRP A 560 37.32 33.83 60.71
N ALA A 561 38.10 33.78 59.62
CA ALA A 561 39.46 34.31 59.59
C ALA A 561 39.44 35.85 59.66
N ARG A 562 38.45 36.49 59.01
CA ARG A 562 38.25 37.94 59.02
C ARG A 562 36.76 38.27 59.02
N MET A 563 36.38 39.37 59.69
CA MET A 563 35.01 39.89 59.70
C MET A 563 35.04 41.42 59.67
N GLU A 564 34.36 42.01 58.68
CA GLU A 564 34.33 43.46 58.45
C GLU A 564 32.90 43.95 58.21
N ILE A 565 32.55 45.12 58.75
CA ILE A 565 31.27 45.78 58.46
C ILE A 565 31.40 46.48 57.11
N THR A 566 30.69 45.98 56.10
CA THR A 566 30.84 46.36 54.69
C THR A 566 29.68 47.21 54.15
N TYR A 567 28.58 47.32 54.90
CA TYR A 567 27.49 48.26 54.65
C TYR A 567 27.14 49.03 55.92
N ASP A 568 26.87 50.32 55.76
CA ASP A 568 26.52 51.23 56.85
C ASP A 568 25.20 50.87 57.52
N LEU A 569 25.02 51.29 58.78
CA LEU A 569 23.76 51.18 59.49
C LEU A 569 22.71 52.10 58.85
N ASN A 570 21.65 51.50 58.31
CA ASN A 570 20.58 52.21 57.61
C ASN A 570 19.22 51.86 58.22
N ARG A 571 18.43 52.89 58.57
CA ARG A 571 17.03 52.71 58.94
C ARG A 571 16.18 52.49 57.69
N ARG A 572 15.30 51.49 57.74
CA ARG A 572 14.33 51.14 56.70
C ARG A 572 12.92 51.13 57.26
N GLU A 573 11.99 51.58 56.43
CA GLU A 573 10.56 51.53 56.70
C GLU A 573 9.85 50.91 55.49
N LYS A 574 8.91 50.00 55.74
CA LYS A 574 8.08 49.39 54.70
C LYS A 574 6.67 49.14 55.22
N LEU A 575 5.68 49.67 54.51
CA LEU A 575 4.29 49.24 54.65
C LEU A 575 4.05 48.04 53.73
N ASN A 576 3.52 46.95 54.28
CA ASN A 576 3.13 45.77 53.52
C ASN A 576 1.64 45.49 53.74
N THR A 577 0.82 45.68 52.72
CA THR A 577 -0.64 45.46 52.78
C THR A 577 -1.00 44.13 52.13
N SER A 578 -1.38 43.16 52.96
CA SER A 578 -1.97 41.91 52.51
C SER A 578 -3.49 42.05 52.40
N PHE A 579 -4.06 41.76 51.23
CA PHE A 579 -5.51 41.72 51.04
C PHE A 579 -6.01 40.28 51.15
N SER A 580 -6.89 40.03 52.11
CA SER A 580 -7.60 38.75 52.26
C SER A 580 -9.07 38.94 51.87
N ARG A 581 -9.64 37.99 51.13
CA ARG A 581 -11.06 38.02 50.75
C ARG A 581 -11.83 37.04 51.61
N SER A 582 -12.58 37.56 52.58
CA SER A 582 -13.38 36.76 53.52
C SER A 582 -14.76 36.39 52.96
N SER A 583 -15.26 37.12 51.96
CA SER A 583 -16.53 36.81 51.29
C SER A 583 -16.55 37.32 49.83
N ILE A 584 -17.61 37.00 49.08
CA ILE A 584 -17.82 37.53 47.72
C ILE A 584 -17.86 39.07 47.72
N SER A 585 -18.33 39.72 48.79
CA SER A 585 -18.48 41.17 48.89
C SER A 585 -17.49 41.87 49.84
N THR A 586 -16.61 41.14 50.52
CA THR A 586 -15.72 41.69 51.56
C THR A 586 -14.26 41.36 51.30
N VAL A 587 -13.44 42.41 51.16
CA VAL A 587 -11.97 42.34 51.13
C VAL A 587 -11.44 43.06 52.37
N THR A 588 -10.70 42.35 53.21
CA THR A 588 -10.03 42.90 54.39
C THR A 588 -8.54 43.07 54.08
N GLY A 589 -8.12 44.33 53.96
CA GLY A 589 -6.70 44.68 53.88
C GLY A 589 -6.09 44.78 55.28
N THR A 590 -5.06 43.99 55.55
CA THR A 590 -4.22 44.13 56.74
C THR A 590 -2.88 44.74 56.34
N THR A 591 -2.62 45.96 56.82
CA THR A 591 -1.36 46.68 56.59
C THR A 591 -0.44 46.51 57.79
N TYR A 592 0.68 45.84 57.57
CA TYR A 592 1.77 45.72 58.53
C TYR A 592 2.80 46.83 58.29
N HIS A 593 3.23 47.49 59.36
CA HIS A 593 4.29 48.49 59.34
C HIS A 593 5.58 47.85 59.85
N TYR A 594 6.54 47.67 58.96
CA TYR A 594 7.89 47.21 59.28
C TYR A 594 8.81 48.43 59.42
N LEU A 595 9.50 48.51 60.56
CA LEU A 595 10.53 49.51 60.83
C LEU A 595 11.73 48.78 61.41
N TRP A 596 12.88 48.83 60.74
CA TRP A 596 14.09 48.14 61.17
C TRP A 596 15.33 48.96 60.86
N ASP A 597 16.39 48.70 61.60
CA ASP A 597 17.73 49.12 61.20
C ASP A 597 18.44 47.91 60.58
N GLU A 598 19.12 48.09 59.45
CA GLU A 598 19.91 47.06 58.79
C GLU A 598 21.35 47.51 58.58
N PHE A 599 22.28 46.57 58.63
CA PHE A 599 23.64 46.74 58.14
C PHE A 599 24.14 45.44 57.53
N GLY A 600 25.32 45.48 56.91
CA GLY A 600 25.91 44.34 56.24
C GLY A 600 27.32 44.06 56.74
N VAL A 601 27.64 42.79 56.92
CA VAL A 601 28.92 42.30 57.41
C VAL A 601 29.43 41.20 56.48
N THR A 602 30.68 41.32 56.04
CA THR A 602 31.35 40.30 55.25
C THR A 602 32.27 39.49 56.17
N THR A 603 32.05 38.18 56.22
CA THR A 603 32.91 37.21 56.90
C THR A 603 33.74 36.45 55.87
N VAL A 604 34.98 36.11 56.23
CA VAL A 604 35.82 35.16 55.48
C VAL A 604 35.89 33.88 56.30
N GLU A 605 35.41 32.78 55.73
CA GLU A 605 35.16 31.53 56.46
C GLU A 605 35.88 30.37 55.76
N LYS A 606 36.43 29.44 56.54
CA LYS A 606 37.13 28.27 56.02
C LYS A 606 36.16 27.11 55.85
N VAL A 607 36.06 26.57 54.63
CA VAL A 607 35.20 25.42 54.30
C VAL A 607 36.08 24.37 53.63
N GLY A 608 36.42 23.33 54.39
CA GLY A 608 37.49 22.39 54.02
C GLY A 608 38.84 23.09 53.96
N ASP A 609 39.57 22.91 52.86
CA ASP A 609 40.91 23.51 52.66
C ASP A 609 40.86 24.90 51.98
N LYS A 610 39.67 25.46 51.74
CA LYS A 610 39.47 26.71 51.00
C LYS A 610 38.77 27.78 51.86
N TYR A 611 39.07 29.05 51.59
CA TYR A 611 38.38 30.19 52.20
C TYR A 611 37.33 30.75 51.26
N PHE A 612 36.19 31.16 51.79
CA PHE A 612 35.07 31.76 51.05
C PHE A 612 34.63 33.05 51.74
N MET A 613 34.18 34.04 50.97
CA MET A 613 33.52 35.21 51.55
C MET A 613 32.02 34.97 51.66
N HIS A 614 31.45 35.37 52.78
CA HIS A 614 30.01 35.39 53.03
C HIS A 614 29.57 36.84 53.25
N TYR A 615 28.66 37.32 52.42
CA TYR A 615 28.00 38.61 52.58
C TYR A 615 26.72 38.38 53.38
N ASN A 616 26.69 38.89 54.60
CA ASN A 616 25.59 38.71 55.54
C ASN A 616 24.86 40.04 55.71
N LYS A 617 23.53 40.04 55.63
CA LYS A 617 22.67 41.19 55.95
C LYS A 617 21.99 40.95 57.29
N LEU A 618 22.20 41.86 58.22
CA LEU A 618 21.65 41.80 59.56
C LEU A 618 20.59 42.88 59.74
N ALA A 619 19.47 42.55 60.38
CA ALA A 619 18.40 43.50 60.68
C ALA A 619 17.98 43.44 62.15
N PHE A 620 17.62 44.59 62.70
CA PHE A 620 17.04 44.78 64.02
C PHE A 620 15.65 45.40 63.86
N TYR A 621 14.60 44.60 64.03
CA TYR A 621 13.23 45.07 63.85
C TYR A 621 12.71 45.78 65.11
N HIS A 622 12.33 47.05 64.94
CA HIS A 622 11.60 47.86 65.93
C HIS A 622 10.10 47.65 65.82
N LYS A 623 9.60 47.40 64.61
CA LYS A 623 8.20 47.08 64.29
C LYS A 623 8.13 46.04 63.17
N GLY A 624 7.10 45.21 63.21
CA GLY A 624 6.79 44.19 62.21
C GLY A 624 5.43 43.54 62.50
N ASP A 625 5.19 42.38 61.91
CA ASP A 625 4.03 41.53 62.24
C ASP A 625 4.26 40.72 63.54
N ASP A 626 3.29 39.86 63.88
CA ASP A 626 3.32 38.98 65.05
C ASP A 626 4.40 37.89 64.99
N ARG A 627 4.97 37.64 63.80
CA ARG A 627 6.02 36.64 63.55
C ARG A 627 7.41 37.26 63.49
N THR A 628 7.49 38.57 63.34
CA THR A 628 8.75 39.31 63.21
C THR A 628 9.52 39.25 64.53
N ARG A 629 10.80 38.86 64.46
CA ARG A 629 11.68 38.79 65.62
C ARG A 629 12.16 40.20 66.02
N LEU A 630 11.36 40.87 66.85
CA LEU A 630 11.64 42.23 67.33
C LEU A 630 12.79 42.29 68.35
N ASN A 631 13.40 43.47 68.46
CA ASN A 631 14.39 43.86 69.49
C ASN A 631 15.65 42.97 69.57
N LYS A 632 16.06 42.36 68.46
CA LYS A 632 17.34 41.64 68.33
C LYS A 632 17.83 41.64 66.89
N TRP A 633 19.14 41.60 66.73
CA TRP A 633 19.78 41.40 65.43
C TRP A 633 19.50 39.99 64.93
N ILE A 634 19.02 39.86 63.70
CA ILE A 634 18.81 38.59 63.02
C ILE A 634 19.50 38.60 61.66
N LEU A 635 19.96 37.43 61.23
CA LEU A 635 20.40 37.19 59.87
C LEU A 635 19.18 37.14 58.95
N VAL A 636 19.11 38.06 58.00
CA VAL A 636 18.01 38.16 57.02
C VAL A 636 18.39 37.57 55.67
N ASP A 637 19.67 37.67 55.31
CA ASP A 637 20.21 37.29 54.02
C ASP A 637 21.67 36.90 54.18
N ARG A 638 22.11 35.86 53.48
CA ARG A 638 23.49 35.34 53.53
C ARG A 638 23.85 34.73 52.18
N PHE A 639 24.78 35.38 51.49
CA PHE A 639 25.25 34.97 50.18
C PHE A 639 26.72 34.54 50.25
N ARG A 640 27.04 33.36 49.74
CA ARG A 640 28.42 32.86 49.61
C ARG A 640 28.97 33.28 48.24
N THR A 641 30.20 33.79 48.19
CA THR A 641 30.93 33.98 46.92
C THR A 641 31.71 32.73 46.55
N SER A 642 32.43 32.78 45.42
CA SER A 642 33.58 31.91 45.19
C SER A 642 34.60 31.91 46.33
N GLN A 643 35.56 31.00 46.19
CA GLN A 643 36.81 31.00 46.94
C GLN A 643 37.51 32.37 46.89
N ILE A 644 38.15 32.75 47.99
CA ILE A 644 39.18 33.79 48.08
C ILE A 644 40.53 33.14 48.44
N LEU A 645 41.64 33.66 47.93
CA LEU A 645 42.98 33.18 48.30
C LEU A 645 43.34 33.64 49.73
N GLU A 646 44.02 32.80 50.50
CA GLU A 646 44.41 33.11 51.90
C GLU A 646 45.26 34.39 51.99
N GLU A 647 46.19 34.58 51.04
CA GLU A 647 47.00 35.79 50.93
C GLU A 647 46.20 37.07 50.60
N ASN A 648 44.95 36.95 50.15
CA ASN A 648 44.07 38.07 49.84
C ASN A 648 43.10 38.40 50.99
N ILE A 649 43.15 37.65 52.10
CA ILE A 649 42.31 37.90 53.28
C ILE A 649 42.71 39.20 53.98
N ASP A 650 44.01 39.52 54.03
CA ASP A 650 44.55 40.69 54.76
C ASP A 650 44.92 41.89 53.86
N LYS A 651 44.84 41.73 52.54
CA LYS A 651 45.02 42.83 51.56
C LYS A 651 43.80 43.77 51.55
#